data_AF-A0AAW1P7J9-F1
#
_entry.id   AF-A0AAW1P7J9-F1
#
_cell.length_a   1.000
_cell.length_b   1.000
_cell.length_c   1.000
_cell.angle_alpha   90.00
_cell.angle_beta   90.00
_cell.angle_gamma   90.00
#
_symmetry.space_group_name_H-M   'P 1'
#
loop_
_entity.id
_entity.type
_entity.pdbx_description
1 polymer ?
#
loop_
_entity_poly.entity_id
_entity_poly.type
_entity_poly.pdbx_seq_one_letter_code
_entity_poly.pdbx_strand_id
1 'polypeptide(L)'
;MPQTTRRASHSGSWYKNSGTELLAGIEKWLAAVPGDADCKARAVISPHAGHVYCGHVMAHAYKHLDTSASRVFVLGPSHHHYTSKCMLSRAETYQTPIGDIQIDQQVCRDLEATGLFDHMNSSIDEAEHSLELQLPFIHATMRHKSYTLIPIMVGRLTVESEEMFGRVLAPYLDDPANVFVISSDFCHWGSRFSYTYYDPSMGQIHECIEKLDRLGMDLIEQGKPQAFAAYLKQYHNTICGRHPIGVFLNMLQACKTRCADGLPKLGFYTQFRLGLSSSYYRMAQAFGLKRLLQANSLPESTAPMWLLGNKYENAEQGGQHLSQEVWSAIMSDWFSRVWITYREGFPAIQGTCTSDVGWGCTLRTGQMMLAQALLQHLVGRRWRRPLDNVCPTEVAQILHWFLDDPAPQHAFSIHSLCAAGQGRGITVGQWLGPSTCCHALHALVSKTKPGGLCTHIVSSPGGGAPVLYSSRVADLLLLDPSEPGSSKGLLLFVPLVLGTGKTLNARYIPQLQQVLQWQQSAGIVGGRPGSSLYFVGCQDQNVLFLDPHTLQQVVTQDSELGTYFCDQLRCMPLANMDPSLALGFYCSGADDFADLCQRLSALERQSGGAPLLCVVEGQGEPAWETSLDTPISSAAGSPSAQKGGDWEFL
;
A
#
# COMPACT_ATOMS: atom_id res chain seq x y z
N MET A 1 -20.91 32.27 20.03
CA MET A 1 -19.82 31.34 20.41
C MET A 1 -18.81 31.30 19.26
N PRO A 2 -17.60 30.73 19.38
CA PRO A 2 -16.80 30.45 18.19
C PRO A 2 -17.55 29.51 17.24
N GLN A 3 -17.48 29.78 15.94
CA GLN A 3 -18.19 29.07 14.87
C GLN A 3 -17.67 27.64 14.74
N THR A 4 -18.56 26.64 14.86
CA THR A 4 -18.15 25.23 14.86
C THR A 4 -17.78 24.79 13.44
N THR A 5 -16.53 24.36 13.26
CA THR A 5 -15.95 24.10 11.94
C THR A 5 -15.37 22.70 11.86
N ARG A 6 -15.78 21.91 10.85
CA ARG A 6 -15.18 20.61 10.50
C ARG A 6 -14.04 20.84 9.52
N ARG A 7 -12.85 20.33 9.82
CA ARG A 7 -11.66 20.48 8.96
C ARG A 7 -11.73 19.54 7.75
N ALA A 8 -10.90 19.84 6.75
CA ALA A 8 -10.65 18.99 5.58
C ALA A 8 -9.60 17.90 5.92
N SER A 9 -9.96 16.92 6.76
CA SER A 9 -9.04 15.93 7.35
C SER A 9 -8.40 14.98 6.34
N HIS A 10 -9.02 14.74 5.19
CA HIS A 10 -8.52 13.87 4.12
C HIS A 10 -7.78 14.66 3.01
N SER A 11 -7.62 15.97 3.19
CA SER A 11 -6.86 16.83 2.30
C SER A 11 -5.37 16.47 2.28
N GLY A 12 -4.77 16.45 1.09
CA GLY A 12 -3.38 16.09 0.88
C GLY A 12 -3.11 14.57 0.87
N SER A 13 -4.08 13.73 1.23
CA SER A 13 -3.96 12.27 1.23
C SER A 13 -4.92 11.58 0.25
N TRP A 14 -6.19 11.98 0.23
CA TRP A 14 -7.19 11.42 -0.72
C TRP A 14 -7.45 12.32 -1.94
N TYR A 15 -7.15 13.60 -1.81
CA TYR A 15 -7.27 14.63 -2.83
C TYR A 15 -6.25 15.75 -2.57
N LYS A 16 -5.97 16.62 -3.56
CA LYS A 16 -4.95 17.66 -3.43
C LYS A 16 -5.27 18.67 -2.32
N ASN A 17 -4.26 19.08 -1.55
CA ASN A 17 -4.37 20.16 -0.54
C ASN A 17 -4.19 21.57 -1.13
N SER A 18 -3.56 21.68 -2.29
CA SER A 18 -3.49 22.91 -3.09
C SER A 18 -4.86 23.20 -3.72
N GLY A 19 -5.59 24.18 -3.18
CA GLY A 19 -6.95 24.53 -3.62
C GLY A 19 -7.06 24.86 -5.10
N THR A 20 -6.09 25.60 -5.63
CA THR A 20 -6.00 25.96 -7.05
C THR A 20 -5.78 24.74 -7.95
N GLU A 21 -4.94 23.79 -7.54
CA GLU A 21 -4.71 22.57 -8.32
C GLU A 21 -5.86 21.55 -8.21
N LEU A 22 -6.47 21.45 -7.04
CA LEU A 22 -7.65 20.62 -6.81
C LEU A 22 -8.80 21.09 -7.70
N LEU A 23 -9.07 22.39 -7.69
CA LEU A 23 -10.10 23.01 -8.50
C LEU A 23 -9.83 22.84 -10.00
N ALA A 24 -8.62 23.18 -10.48
CA ALA A 24 -8.27 23.02 -11.88
C ALA A 24 -8.32 21.54 -12.35
N GLY A 25 -8.04 20.59 -11.46
CA GLY A 25 -8.24 19.16 -11.71
C GLY A 25 -9.71 18.78 -11.88
N ILE A 26 -10.57 19.27 -11.00
CA ILE A 26 -12.02 19.04 -11.03
C ILE A 26 -12.67 19.70 -12.26
N GLU A 27 -12.33 20.96 -12.55
CA GLU A 27 -12.77 21.67 -13.77
C GLU A 27 -12.36 20.92 -15.04
N LYS A 28 -11.12 20.39 -15.09
CA LYS A 28 -10.62 19.58 -16.20
C LYS A 28 -11.41 18.27 -16.38
N TRP A 29 -11.81 17.60 -15.30
CA TRP A 29 -12.68 16.42 -15.40
C TRP A 29 -14.10 16.80 -15.84
N LEU A 30 -14.70 17.86 -15.30
CA LEU A 30 -16.04 18.36 -15.69
C LEU A 30 -16.10 18.86 -17.15
N ALA A 31 -14.99 19.38 -17.67
CA ALA A 31 -14.84 19.75 -19.08
C ALA A 31 -14.65 18.54 -20.01
N ALA A 32 -14.17 17.41 -19.51
CA ALA A 32 -13.92 16.19 -20.29
C ALA A 32 -15.15 15.26 -20.42
N VAL A 33 -16.21 15.50 -19.65
CA VAL A 33 -17.48 14.76 -19.77
C VAL A 33 -18.16 15.07 -21.12
N PRO A 34 -18.43 14.08 -21.99
CA PRO A 34 -19.08 14.31 -23.28
C PRO A 34 -20.57 14.66 -23.13
N GLY A 35 -21.06 15.52 -24.02
CA GLY A 35 -22.47 15.92 -24.11
C GLY A 35 -22.77 17.29 -23.47
N ASP A 36 -23.84 17.92 -23.95
CA ASP A 36 -24.37 19.16 -23.37
C ASP A 36 -25.12 18.89 -22.06
N ALA A 37 -24.99 19.83 -21.10
CA ALA A 37 -25.48 19.68 -19.73
C ALA A 37 -27.01 19.94 -19.58
N ASP A 38 -27.80 19.61 -20.60
CA ASP A 38 -29.26 19.83 -20.62
C ASP A 38 -30.01 18.92 -19.63
N CYS A 39 -29.42 17.78 -19.26
CA CYS A 39 -29.96 16.93 -18.20
C CYS A 39 -29.57 17.47 -16.81
N LYS A 40 -30.51 18.18 -16.18
CA LYS A 40 -30.40 18.69 -14.80
C LYS A 40 -31.00 17.70 -13.80
N ALA A 41 -30.17 16.83 -13.27
CA ALA A 41 -30.54 15.82 -12.30
C ALA A 41 -30.73 16.44 -10.90
N ARG A 42 -31.92 16.22 -10.32
CA ARG A 42 -32.24 16.57 -8.91
C ARG A 42 -31.52 15.69 -7.89
N ALA A 43 -31.05 14.51 -8.30
CA ALA A 43 -30.29 13.59 -7.47
C ALA A 43 -29.25 12.83 -8.32
N VAL A 44 -28.08 12.56 -7.75
CA VAL A 44 -26.99 11.80 -8.37
C VAL A 44 -26.40 10.80 -7.38
N ILE A 45 -25.87 9.68 -7.88
CA ILE A 45 -25.03 8.76 -7.12
C ILE A 45 -23.59 9.00 -7.54
N SER A 46 -22.67 9.14 -6.58
CA SER A 46 -21.28 9.52 -6.82
C SER A 46 -20.31 8.70 -5.95
N PRO A 47 -19.20 8.19 -6.49
CA PRO A 47 -18.23 7.39 -5.74
C PRO A 47 -17.45 8.23 -4.71
N HIS A 48 -16.80 7.54 -3.76
CA HIS A 48 -16.01 8.13 -2.67
C HIS A 48 -14.65 7.46 -2.42
N ALA A 49 -14.06 6.85 -3.44
CA ALA A 49 -12.61 6.63 -3.47
C ALA A 49 -11.82 7.97 -3.51
N GLY A 50 -10.49 7.90 -3.38
CA GLY A 50 -9.62 9.08 -3.58
C GLY A 50 -9.73 9.63 -5.01
N HIS A 51 -9.66 10.96 -5.17
CA HIS A 51 -10.01 11.65 -6.43
C HIS A 51 -9.15 11.23 -7.63
N VAL A 52 -7.92 10.76 -7.40
CA VAL A 52 -7.06 10.16 -8.45
C VAL A 52 -7.72 8.94 -9.11
N TYR A 53 -8.45 8.14 -8.34
CA TYR A 53 -9.10 6.92 -8.83
C TYR A 53 -10.46 7.21 -9.45
N CYS A 54 -11.32 7.98 -8.78
CA CYS A 54 -12.73 8.14 -9.16
C CYS A 54 -13.14 9.53 -9.67
N GLY A 55 -12.27 10.56 -9.60
CA GLY A 55 -12.66 11.95 -9.89
C GLY A 55 -13.21 12.18 -11.31
N HIS A 56 -12.76 11.38 -12.28
CA HIS A 56 -13.33 11.37 -13.63
C HIS A 56 -14.76 10.81 -13.68
N VAL A 57 -15.08 9.81 -12.86
CA VAL A 57 -16.44 9.26 -12.70
C VAL A 57 -17.33 10.21 -11.89
N MET A 58 -16.80 10.81 -10.82
CA MET A 58 -17.50 11.87 -10.06
C MET A 58 -17.90 13.02 -10.98
N ALA A 59 -17.02 13.45 -11.88
CA ALA A 59 -17.33 14.50 -12.84
C ALA A 59 -18.54 14.18 -13.74
N HIS A 60 -18.76 12.91 -14.12
CA HIS A 60 -19.97 12.52 -14.85
C HIS A 60 -21.24 12.76 -14.04
N ALA A 61 -21.25 12.49 -12.73
CA ALA A 61 -22.37 12.81 -11.85
C ALA A 61 -22.53 14.33 -11.69
N TYR A 62 -21.45 15.04 -11.33
CA TYR A 62 -21.49 16.48 -11.02
C TYR A 62 -21.73 17.39 -12.24
N LYS A 63 -21.37 16.97 -13.45
CA LYS A 63 -21.69 17.67 -14.71
C LYS A 63 -23.21 17.81 -14.92
N HIS A 64 -23.99 16.85 -14.43
CA HIS A 64 -25.43 16.76 -14.63
C HIS A 64 -26.23 17.13 -13.38
N LEU A 65 -25.57 17.47 -12.26
CA LEU A 65 -26.25 17.93 -11.05
C LEU A 65 -26.96 19.28 -11.33
N ASP A 66 -28.19 19.45 -10.85
CA ASP A 66 -28.90 20.73 -11.04
C ASP A 66 -28.30 21.86 -10.19
N THR A 67 -27.32 22.56 -10.77
CA THR A 67 -26.66 23.71 -10.16
C THR A 67 -27.57 24.93 -9.99
N SER A 68 -28.87 24.86 -10.32
CA SER A 68 -29.86 25.89 -9.96
C SER A 68 -30.41 25.75 -8.53
N ALA A 69 -30.33 24.57 -7.90
CA ALA A 69 -30.73 24.34 -6.50
C ALA A 69 -29.86 25.07 -5.47
N SER A 70 -30.44 25.55 -4.36
CA SER A 70 -29.75 26.34 -3.33
C SER A 70 -29.27 25.54 -2.10
N ARG A 71 -29.72 24.30 -1.96
CA ARG A 71 -29.40 23.38 -0.85
C ARG A 71 -28.88 22.06 -1.41
N VAL A 72 -27.79 21.54 -0.85
CA VAL A 72 -27.15 20.28 -1.28
C VAL A 72 -27.16 19.29 -0.13
N PHE A 73 -27.99 18.25 -0.24
CA PHE A 73 -27.99 17.12 0.68
C PHE A 73 -26.92 16.11 0.26
N VAL A 74 -26.13 15.62 1.22
CA VAL A 74 -25.14 14.55 0.97
C VAL A 74 -25.42 13.41 1.93
N LEU A 75 -25.83 12.26 1.38
CA LEU A 75 -26.05 11.03 2.14
C LEU A 75 -24.87 10.09 1.90
N GLY A 76 -24.04 9.88 2.92
CA GLY A 76 -22.91 8.95 2.88
C GLY A 76 -23.05 7.83 3.92
N PRO A 77 -22.48 6.64 3.71
CA PRO A 77 -22.45 5.59 4.72
C PRO A 77 -21.58 5.99 5.92
N SER A 78 -21.74 5.27 7.04
CA SER A 78 -20.78 5.32 8.15
C SER A 78 -19.77 4.17 8.05
N HIS A 79 -18.50 4.51 7.82
CA HIS A 79 -17.37 3.57 7.80
C HIS A 79 -16.73 3.41 9.19
N HIS A 80 -16.67 4.49 9.97
CA HIS A 80 -15.87 4.55 11.21
C HIS A 80 -16.71 4.54 12.50
N HIS A 81 -18.04 4.60 12.42
CA HIS A 81 -18.91 4.65 13.60
C HIS A 81 -20.15 3.75 13.47
N TYR A 82 -20.30 2.76 14.35
CA TYR A 82 -21.50 1.92 14.36
C TYR A 82 -22.70 2.67 14.97
N THR A 83 -23.73 2.90 14.15
CA THR A 83 -25.03 3.41 14.56
C THR A 83 -26.13 2.77 13.70
N SER A 84 -27.36 2.72 14.22
CA SER A 84 -28.57 2.24 13.51
C SER A 84 -29.53 3.37 13.11
N LYS A 85 -29.02 4.59 13.02
CA LYS A 85 -29.75 5.81 12.64
C LYS A 85 -28.99 6.59 11.56
N CYS A 86 -29.64 7.62 11.00
CA CYS A 86 -28.94 8.72 10.35
C CYS A 86 -28.42 9.74 11.38
N MET A 87 -27.28 10.37 11.09
CA MET A 87 -26.65 11.38 11.95
C MET A 87 -26.42 12.69 11.20
N LEU A 88 -26.62 13.81 11.90
CA LEU A 88 -26.39 15.17 11.42
C LEU A 88 -25.06 15.73 11.95
N SER A 89 -24.50 16.73 11.28
CA SER A 89 -23.32 17.43 11.78
C SER A 89 -23.67 18.48 12.84
N ARG A 90 -22.73 18.70 13.77
CA ARG A 90 -22.70 19.84 14.72
C ARG A 90 -21.86 21.03 14.24
N ALA A 91 -21.31 20.95 13.03
CA ALA A 91 -20.59 22.06 12.43
C ALA A 91 -21.57 23.07 11.82
N GLU A 92 -21.29 24.35 12.02
CA GLU A 92 -21.84 25.46 11.24
C GLU A 92 -21.16 25.56 9.86
N THR A 93 -19.94 25.02 9.72
CA THR A 93 -19.14 25.11 8.48
C THR A 93 -18.26 23.86 8.24
N TYR A 94 -18.20 23.41 6.99
CA TYR A 94 -17.27 22.38 6.51
C TYR A 94 -16.18 23.03 5.66
N GLN A 95 -14.91 22.74 5.95
CA GLN A 95 -13.79 23.27 5.15
C GLN A 95 -13.50 22.42 3.92
N THR A 96 -13.07 23.07 2.84
CA THR A 96 -12.39 22.41 1.71
C THR A 96 -11.22 23.28 1.25
N PRO A 97 -10.20 22.73 0.58
CA PRO A 97 -9.10 23.54 0.02
C PRO A 97 -9.53 24.58 -1.02
N ILE A 98 -10.71 24.42 -1.64
CA ILE A 98 -11.23 25.38 -2.63
C ILE A 98 -11.98 26.53 -1.94
N GLY A 99 -12.64 26.23 -0.83
CA GLY A 99 -13.43 27.17 -0.04
C GLY A 99 -14.33 26.46 0.98
N ASP A 100 -14.70 27.20 2.02
CA ASP A 100 -15.56 26.72 3.10
C ASP A 100 -17.04 26.69 2.69
N ILE A 101 -17.79 25.72 3.22
CA ILE A 101 -19.19 25.45 2.89
C ILE A 101 -20.06 25.58 4.15
N GLN A 102 -21.10 26.42 4.09
CA GLN A 102 -22.00 26.64 5.21
C GLN A 102 -23.03 25.51 5.33
N ILE A 103 -23.23 25.01 6.55
CA ILE A 103 -24.21 23.96 6.86
C ILE A 103 -25.58 24.58 7.09
N ASP A 104 -26.64 23.99 6.52
CA ASP A 104 -28.01 24.51 6.68
C ASP A 104 -28.56 24.23 8.09
N GLN A 105 -28.25 25.14 9.01
CA GLN A 105 -28.63 25.03 10.41
C GLN A 105 -30.15 24.98 10.63
N GLN A 106 -30.97 25.45 9.69
CA GLN A 106 -32.42 25.35 9.81
C GLN A 106 -32.89 23.94 9.45
N VAL A 107 -32.48 23.42 8.29
CA VAL A 107 -32.82 22.04 7.91
C VAL A 107 -32.28 21.02 8.93
N CYS A 108 -31.08 21.23 9.48
CA CYS A 108 -30.56 20.36 10.54
C CYS A 108 -31.45 20.37 11.80
N ARG A 109 -31.97 21.54 12.23
CA ARG A 109 -32.95 21.61 13.34
C ARG A 109 -34.29 20.96 13.00
N ASP A 110 -34.78 21.14 11.77
CA ASP A 110 -36.05 20.58 11.33
C ASP A 110 -36.00 19.04 11.23
N LEU A 111 -34.84 18.49 10.86
CA LEU A 111 -34.56 17.05 10.92
C LEU A 111 -34.36 16.54 12.35
N GLU A 112 -33.63 17.26 13.20
CA GLU A 112 -33.46 16.94 14.63
C GLU A 112 -34.82 16.90 15.37
N ALA A 113 -35.71 17.85 15.08
CA ALA A 113 -37.05 17.95 15.68
C ALA A 113 -37.96 16.74 15.42
N THR A 114 -37.60 15.85 14.47
CA THR A 114 -38.28 14.56 14.27
C THR A 114 -37.99 13.54 15.38
N GLY A 115 -36.90 13.72 16.14
CA GLY A 115 -36.41 12.76 17.15
C GLY A 115 -35.71 11.53 16.56
N LEU A 116 -35.60 11.42 15.23
CA LEU A 116 -35.07 10.23 14.54
C LEU A 116 -33.56 10.27 14.30
N PHE A 117 -32.98 11.46 14.19
CA PHE A 117 -31.56 11.67 13.90
C PHE A 117 -30.73 11.78 15.19
N ASP A 118 -29.49 11.27 15.15
CA ASP A 118 -28.47 11.54 16.17
C ASP A 118 -27.48 12.61 15.66
N HIS A 119 -26.49 12.98 16.49
CA HIS A 119 -25.47 13.98 16.16
C HIS A 119 -24.07 13.39 16.07
N MET A 120 -23.35 13.69 15.00
CA MET A 120 -21.91 13.47 14.92
C MET A 120 -21.17 14.43 15.87
N ASN A 121 -20.23 13.90 16.65
CA ASN A 121 -19.19 14.73 17.26
C ASN A 121 -18.06 14.96 16.24
N SER A 122 -17.21 15.96 16.46
CA SER A 122 -16.14 16.34 15.51
C SER A 122 -15.21 15.18 15.13
N SER A 123 -14.95 14.22 16.02
CA SER A 123 -14.08 13.07 15.73
C SER A 123 -14.78 11.97 14.91
N ILE A 124 -16.11 11.88 14.97
CA ILE A 124 -16.90 11.01 14.09
C ILE A 124 -16.98 11.67 12.71
N ASP A 125 -17.31 12.96 12.70
CA ASP A 125 -17.51 13.75 11.47
C ASP A 125 -16.22 13.85 10.65
N GLU A 126 -15.10 14.24 11.26
CA GLU A 126 -13.78 14.31 10.59
C GLU A 126 -13.18 12.93 10.24
N ALA A 127 -13.70 11.83 10.78
CA ALA A 127 -13.30 10.48 10.35
C ALA A 127 -14.06 10.00 9.11
N GLU A 128 -15.29 10.48 8.87
CA GLU A 128 -16.10 9.98 7.76
C GLU A 128 -15.70 10.61 6.42
N HIS A 129 -14.94 9.85 5.63
CA HIS A 129 -14.43 10.28 4.33
C HIS A 129 -15.51 10.33 3.23
N SER A 130 -16.58 9.52 3.33
CA SER A 130 -17.59 9.45 2.27
C SER A 130 -18.40 10.73 2.10
N LEU A 131 -18.56 11.51 3.17
CA LEU A 131 -19.15 12.86 3.11
C LEU A 131 -18.13 13.88 2.59
N GLU A 132 -16.88 13.82 3.08
CA GLU A 132 -15.84 14.80 2.75
C GLU A 132 -15.44 14.80 1.27
N LEU A 133 -15.32 13.63 0.66
CA LEU A 133 -14.79 13.50 -0.70
C LEU A 133 -15.73 14.09 -1.76
N GLN A 134 -17.01 14.26 -1.43
CA GLN A 134 -17.99 14.98 -2.26
C GLN A 134 -17.80 16.51 -2.21
N LEU A 135 -17.29 17.06 -1.11
CA LEU A 135 -17.29 18.51 -0.84
C LEU A 135 -16.54 19.35 -1.89
N PRO A 136 -15.34 18.96 -2.38
CA PRO A 136 -14.64 19.77 -3.39
C PRO A 136 -15.37 19.82 -4.74
N PHE A 137 -16.07 18.75 -5.11
CA PHE A 137 -16.90 18.73 -6.33
C PHE A 137 -18.17 19.58 -6.18
N ILE A 138 -18.83 19.50 -5.01
CA ILE A 138 -19.95 20.38 -4.66
C ILE A 138 -19.51 21.84 -4.71
N HIS A 139 -18.38 22.20 -4.12
CA HIS A 139 -17.88 23.57 -4.16
C HIS A 139 -17.52 24.00 -5.59
N ALA A 140 -16.79 23.19 -6.35
CA ALA A 140 -16.40 23.52 -7.72
C ALA A 140 -17.60 23.78 -8.66
N THR A 141 -18.71 23.07 -8.48
CA THR A 141 -19.94 23.26 -9.28
C THR A 141 -20.86 24.37 -8.75
N MET A 142 -20.99 24.53 -7.43
CA MET A 142 -22.00 25.41 -6.82
C MET A 142 -21.50 26.82 -6.45
N ARG A 143 -20.18 27.03 -6.32
CA ARG A 143 -19.50 28.31 -5.95
C ARG A 143 -19.94 29.58 -6.69
N HIS A 144 -20.59 29.46 -7.85
CA HIS A 144 -21.00 30.60 -8.68
C HIS A 144 -22.20 31.38 -8.10
N LYS A 145 -22.70 30.96 -6.93
CA LYS A 145 -23.76 31.59 -6.14
C LYS A 145 -23.66 31.14 -4.67
N SER A 146 -24.51 31.70 -3.81
CA SER A 146 -24.74 31.17 -2.45
C SER A 146 -25.48 29.83 -2.49
N TYR A 147 -25.04 28.89 -1.64
CA TYR A 147 -25.72 27.61 -1.38
C TYR A 147 -25.40 27.12 0.05
N THR A 148 -26.19 26.19 0.57
CA THR A 148 -25.96 25.52 1.87
C THR A 148 -25.86 23.99 1.70
N LEU A 149 -25.23 23.33 2.68
CA LEU A 149 -24.99 21.89 2.70
C LEU A 149 -25.75 21.21 3.84
N ILE A 150 -26.29 20.01 3.59
CA ILE A 150 -26.93 19.15 4.59
C ILE A 150 -26.22 17.78 4.56
N PRO A 151 -25.16 17.60 5.35
CA PRO A 151 -24.45 16.32 5.47
C PRO A 151 -25.21 15.37 6.39
N ILE A 152 -25.50 14.16 5.88
CA ILE A 152 -26.22 13.11 6.60
C ILE A 152 -25.39 11.82 6.52
N MET A 153 -24.80 11.41 7.64
CA MET A 153 -24.14 10.11 7.74
C MET A 153 -25.19 9.04 8.04
N VAL A 154 -25.30 8.02 7.19
CA VAL A 154 -26.31 6.97 7.25
C VAL A 154 -25.68 5.71 7.87
N GLY A 155 -26.21 5.29 9.01
CA GLY A 155 -25.78 4.09 9.72
C GLY A 155 -26.20 2.77 9.06
N ARG A 156 -26.08 1.69 9.82
CA ARG A 156 -26.56 0.36 9.45
C ARG A 156 -28.06 0.26 9.72
N LEU A 157 -28.86 0.58 8.70
CA LEU A 157 -30.31 0.62 8.79
C LEU A 157 -30.97 -0.76 8.54
N THR A 158 -32.21 -0.91 9.00
CA THR A 158 -33.13 -1.96 8.53
C THR A 158 -33.98 -1.41 7.37
N VAL A 159 -34.68 -2.27 6.62
CA VAL A 159 -35.52 -1.83 5.48
C VAL A 159 -36.65 -0.91 5.95
N GLU A 160 -37.22 -1.17 7.13
CA GLU A 160 -38.26 -0.35 7.76
C GLU A 160 -37.69 1.00 8.22
N SER A 161 -36.41 1.04 8.61
CA SER A 161 -35.69 2.26 8.97
C SER A 161 -35.35 3.09 7.74
N GLU A 162 -34.92 2.44 6.65
CA GLU A 162 -34.70 3.07 5.33
C GLU A 162 -36.00 3.69 4.80
N GLU A 163 -37.13 2.99 4.94
CA GLU A 163 -38.44 3.54 4.60
C GLU A 163 -38.83 4.73 5.49
N MET A 164 -38.59 4.65 6.79
CA MET A 164 -38.87 5.73 7.74
C MET A 164 -38.07 7.00 7.41
N PHE A 165 -36.76 6.91 7.26
CA PHE A 165 -35.93 8.06 6.85
C PHE A 165 -36.27 8.53 5.42
N GLY A 166 -36.62 7.63 4.51
CA GLY A 166 -37.05 7.96 3.16
C GLY A 166 -38.32 8.82 3.13
N ARG A 167 -39.34 8.46 3.91
CA ARG A 167 -40.57 9.25 4.09
C ARG A 167 -40.30 10.63 4.70
N VAL A 168 -39.32 10.75 5.60
CA VAL A 168 -38.94 12.02 6.26
C VAL A 168 -38.14 12.94 5.32
N LEU A 169 -37.32 12.39 4.44
CA LEU A 169 -36.54 13.17 3.47
C LEU A 169 -37.29 13.47 2.16
N ALA A 170 -38.37 12.74 1.84
CA ALA A 170 -39.17 12.94 0.63
C ALA A 170 -39.72 14.39 0.42
N PRO A 171 -40.17 15.14 1.44
CA PRO A 171 -40.59 16.54 1.27
C PRO A 171 -39.46 17.46 0.79
N TYR A 172 -38.20 17.15 1.14
CA TYR A 172 -37.04 17.88 0.64
C TYR A 172 -36.69 17.48 -0.80
N LEU A 173 -37.03 16.26 -1.24
CA LEU A 173 -36.94 15.88 -2.65
C LEU A 173 -37.99 16.59 -3.51
N ASP A 174 -39.20 16.82 -2.97
CA ASP A 174 -40.26 17.57 -3.64
C ASP A 174 -39.91 19.06 -3.86
N ASP A 175 -39.18 19.68 -2.95
CA ASP A 175 -38.77 21.09 -3.04
C ASP A 175 -37.63 21.29 -4.07
N PRO A 176 -37.86 22.03 -5.18
CA PRO A 176 -36.90 22.15 -6.28
C PRO A 176 -35.64 22.93 -5.93
N ALA A 177 -35.60 23.62 -4.78
CA ALA A 177 -34.38 24.29 -4.32
C ALA A 177 -33.35 23.33 -3.71
N ASN A 178 -33.60 22.01 -3.67
CA ASN A 178 -32.72 21.00 -3.11
C ASN A 178 -32.14 20.07 -4.19
N VAL A 179 -30.88 19.67 -4.08
CA VAL A 179 -30.28 18.52 -4.81
C VAL A 179 -29.69 17.50 -3.84
N PHE A 180 -29.61 16.24 -4.27
CA PHE A 180 -29.11 15.12 -3.48
C PHE A 180 -27.89 14.46 -4.11
N VAL A 181 -26.83 14.29 -3.33
CA VAL A 181 -25.67 13.46 -3.65
C VAL A 181 -25.70 12.23 -2.76
N ILE A 182 -25.89 11.06 -3.37
CA ILE A 182 -25.80 9.77 -2.67
C ILE A 182 -24.37 9.26 -2.84
N SER A 183 -23.59 9.28 -1.77
CA SER A 183 -22.17 8.93 -1.79
C SER A 183 -22.03 7.41 -1.67
N SER A 184 -21.61 6.74 -2.75
CA SER A 184 -21.49 5.27 -2.78
C SER A 184 -20.44 4.78 -3.78
N ASP A 185 -19.43 4.08 -3.26
CA ASP A 185 -18.76 3.03 -4.03
C ASP A 185 -19.65 1.76 -4.08
N PHE A 186 -19.37 0.84 -5.03
CA PHE A 186 -20.18 -0.35 -5.35
C PHE A 186 -19.49 -1.64 -4.86
N CYS A 187 -19.28 -2.69 -5.66
CA CYS A 187 -18.69 -3.93 -5.18
C CYS A 187 -17.24 -3.75 -4.72
N HIS A 188 -17.00 -4.00 -3.42
CA HIS A 188 -15.68 -4.20 -2.86
C HIS A 188 -15.40 -5.70 -2.80
N TRP A 189 -14.80 -6.25 -3.86
CA TRP A 189 -14.53 -7.68 -4.02
C TRP A 189 -13.12 -8.06 -3.56
N GLY A 190 -13.00 -9.20 -2.88
CA GLY A 190 -11.75 -9.80 -2.43
C GLY A 190 -11.79 -10.20 -0.94
N SER A 191 -10.82 -11.03 -0.54
CA SER A 191 -10.66 -11.47 0.86
C SER A 191 -10.52 -10.31 1.85
N ARG A 192 -9.84 -9.23 1.46
CA ARG A 192 -9.71 -7.96 2.22
C ARG A 192 -11.07 -7.35 2.64
N PHE A 193 -12.13 -7.61 1.89
CA PHE A 193 -13.47 -7.08 2.12
C PHE A 193 -14.45 -8.16 2.62
N SER A 194 -13.95 -9.35 2.95
CA SER A 194 -14.74 -10.54 3.32
C SER A 194 -15.81 -10.92 2.30
N TYR A 195 -15.59 -10.60 1.01
CA TYR A 195 -16.57 -10.80 -0.06
C TYR A 195 -15.93 -11.34 -1.33
N THR A 196 -16.14 -12.62 -1.61
CA THR A 196 -15.58 -13.34 -2.77
C THR A 196 -16.66 -14.10 -3.55
N TYR A 197 -17.91 -13.60 -3.54
CA TYR A 197 -18.99 -14.23 -4.31
C TYR A 197 -18.62 -14.31 -5.79
N TYR A 198 -18.81 -15.47 -6.39
CA TYR A 198 -18.50 -15.73 -7.78
C TYR A 198 -19.40 -16.85 -8.32
N ASP A 199 -20.11 -16.55 -9.40
CA ASP A 199 -20.87 -17.52 -10.18
C ASP A 199 -20.14 -17.73 -11.54
N PRO A 200 -19.52 -18.91 -11.77
CA PRO A 200 -18.84 -19.21 -13.03
C PRO A 200 -19.75 -19.20 -14.26
N SER A 201 -21.07 -19.33 -14.10
CA SER A 201 -22.03 -19.20 -15.23
C SER A 201 -22.16 -17.75 -15.70
N MET A 202 -21.83 -16.79 -14.84
CA MET A 202 -21.78 -15.37 -15.21
C MET A 202 -20.50 -14.98 -15.95
N GLY A 203 -19.57 -15.91 -16.23
CA GLY A 203 -18.30 -15.66 -16.89
C GLY A 203 -17.13 -15.75 -15.92
N GLN A 204 -16.01 -15.09 -16.21
CA GLN A 204 -14.92 -14.96 -15.24
C GLN A 204 -15.31 -13.98 -14.12
N ILE A 205 -14.56 -13.95 -13.01
CA ILE A 205 -14.87 -13.20 -11.76
C ILE A 205 -15.45 -11.79 -12.00
N HIS A 206 -14.89 -11.04 -12.94
CA HIS A 206 -15.36 -9.69 -13.27
C HIS A 206 -16.62 -9.59 -14.12
N GLU A 207 -16.88 -10.50 -15.07
CA GLU A 207 -18.17 -10.52 -15.77
C GLU A 207 -19.26 -10.81 -14.72
N CYS A 208 -18.97 -11.62 -13.70
CA CYS A 208 -19.84 -11.81 -12.55
C CYS A 208 -20.01 -10.52 -11.72
N ILE A 209 -18.93 -9.87 -11.27
CA ILE A 209 -19.02 -8.61 -10.50
C ILE A 209 -19.74 -7.51 -11.29
N GLU A 210 -19.38 -7.29 -12.56
CA GLU A 210 -20.00 -6.27 -13.42
C GLU A 210 -21.49 -6.57 -13.66
N LYS A 211 -21.88 -7.83 -13.86
CA LYS A 211 -23.29 -8.22 -13.99
C LYS A 211 -24.06 -8.04 -12.68
N LEU A 212 -23.44 -8.33 -11.54
CA LEU A 212 -24.06 -8.09 -10.23
C LEU A 212 -24.19 -6.60 -9.93
N ASP A 213 -23.18 -5.79 -10.21
CA ASP A 213 -23.23 -4.34 -10.03
C ASP A 213 -24.25 -3.70 -10.98
N ARG A 214 -24.31 -4.12 -12.25
CA ARG A 214 -25.36 -3.73 -13.21
C ARG A 214 -26.75 -4.13 -12.73
N LEU A 215 -26.95 -5.36 -12.26
CA LEU A 215 -28.22 -5.80 -11.65
C LEU A 215 -28.60 -4.93 -10.44
N GLY A 216 -27.62 -4.47 -9.66
CA GLY A 216 -27.82 -3.48 -8.61
C GLY A 216 -28.30 -2.14 -9.17
N MET A 217 -27.64 -1.60 -10.19
CA MET A 217 -28.01 -0.34 -10.87
C MET A 217 -29.39 -0.41 -11.51
N ASP A 218 -29.70 -1.47 -12.26
CA ASP A 218 -31.01 -1.70 -12.90
C ASP A 218 -32.16 -1.59 -11.88
N LEU A 219 -31.96 -2.13 -10.66
CA LEU A 219 -32.96 -2.08 -9.59
C LEU A 219 -33.09 -0.68 -8.95
N ILE A 220 -32.01 0.10 -8.95
CA ILE A 220 -32.01 1.49 -8.48
C ILE A 220 -32.64 2.42 -9.54
N GLU A 221 -32.32 2.24 -10.82
CA GLU A 221 -32.97 2.93 -11.96
C GLU A 221 -34.48 2.71 -11.98
N GLN A 222 -34.92 1.48 -11.72
CA GLN A 222 -36.34 1.13 -11.61
C GLN A 222 -37.01 1.67 -10.33
N GLY A 223 -36.27 2.28 -9.40
CA GLY A 223 -36.82 2.88 -8.19
C GLY A 223 -37.38 1.87 -7.17
N LYS A 224 -36.86 0.62 -7.11
CA LYS A 224 -37.48 -0.50 -6.36
C LYS A 224 -36.73 -0.86 -5.06
N PRO A 225 -36.98 -0.20 -3.91
CA PRO A 225 -36.24 -0.45 -2.67
C PRO A 225 -36.33 -1.90 -2.18
N GLN A 226 -37.51 -2.53 -2.23
CA GLN A 226 -37.68 -3.92 -1.76
C GLN A 226 -36.92 -4.93 -2.64
N ALA A 227 -36.82 -4.66 -3.95
CA ALA A 227 -36.07 -5.52 -4.87
C ALA A 227 -34.56 -5.33 -4.71
N PHE A 228 -34.08 -4.10 -4.51
CA PHE A 228 -32.69 -3.82 -4.18
C PHE A 228 -32.27 -4.46 -2.85
N ALA A 229 -33.11 -4.37 -1.82
CA ALA A 229 -32.91 -5.06 -0.54
C ALA A 229 -32.88 -6.60 -0.68
N ALA A 230 -33.75 -7.17 -1.53
CA ALA A 230 -33.74 -8.61 -1.84
C ALA A 230 -32.45 -9.03 -2.57
N TYR A 231 -31.98 -8.23 -3.54
CA TYR A 231 -30.70 -8.43 -4.22
C TYR A 231 -29.52 -8.40 -3.25
N LEU A 232 -29.45 -7.41 -2.34
CA LEU A 232 -28.41 -7.33 -1.31
C LEU A 232 -28.46 -8.53 -0.34
N LYS A 233 -29.67 -9.03 -0.03
CA LYS A 233 -29.86 -10.23 0.79
C LYS A 233 -29.46 -11.52 0.07
N GLN A 234 -29.62 -11.60 -1.25
CA GLN A 234 -29.30 -12.77 -2.07
C GLN A 234 -27.80 -12.87 -2.37
N TYR A 235 -27.19 -11.77 -2.81
CA TYR A 235 -25.81 -11.76 -3.31
C TYR A 235 -24.79 -11.22 -2.31
N HIS A 236 -25.24 -10.63 -1.19
CA HIS A 236 -24.40 -10.03 -0.14
C HIS A 236 -23.42 -8.94 -0.61
N ASN A 237 -23.69 -8.31 -1.78
CA ASN A 237 -22.79 -7.34 -2.39
C ASN A 237 -22.42 -6.19 -1.43
N THR A 238 -21.15 -5.80 -1.45
CA THR A 238 -20.47 -4.91 -0.51
C THR A 238 -20.61 -3.42 -0.84
N ILE A 239 -21.62 -3.04 -1.64
CA ILE A 239 -21.98 -1.65 -1.97
C ILE A 239 -21.98 -0.79 -0.70
N CYS A 240 -21.00 0.12 -0.57
CA CYS A 240 -20.79 0.89 0.65
C CYS A 240 -21.99 1.77 0.98
N GLY A 241 -22.49 2.53 0.00
CA GLY A 241 -23.66 3.38 0.14
C GLY A 241 -25.00 2.65 0.08
N ARG A 242 -25.07 1.33 0.31
CA ARG A 242 -26.33 0.56 0.24
C ARG A 242 -27.47 1.13 1.10
N HIS A 243 -27.19 1.60 2.31
CA HIS A 243 -28.19 2.23 3.17
C HIS A 243 -28.57 3.66 2.70
N PRO A 244 -27.63 4.56 2.35
CA PRO A 244 -27.94 5.79 1.61
C PRO A 244 -28.83 5.58 0.37
N ILE A 245 -28.54 4.57 -0.44
CA ILE A 245 -29.33 4.20 -1.62
C ILE A 245 -30.72 3.67 -1.22
N GLY A 246 -30.81 2.81 -0.20
CA GLY A 246 -32.09 2.32 0.34
C GLY A 246 -32.99 3.46 0.85
N VAL A 247 -32.44 4.42 1.59
CA VAL A 247 -33.15 5.65 2.00
C VAL A 247 -33.62 6.44 0.78
N PHE A 248 -32.73 6.69 -0.19
CA PHE A 248 -33.06 7.44 -1.40
C PHE A 248 -34.14 6.78 -2.27
N LEU A 249 -34.11 5.45 -2.41
CA LEU A 249 -35.15 4.69 -3.11
C LEU A 249 -36.51 4.80 -2.41
N ASN A 250 -36.53 4.85 -1.07
CA ASN A 250 -37.77 5.10 -0.32
C ASN A 250 -38.21 6.58 -0.40
N MET A 251 -37.30 7.55 -0.52
CA MET A 251 -37.65 8.94 -0.84
C MET A 251 -38.37 9.04 -2.19
N LEU A 252 -37.86 8.34 -3.22
CA LEU A 252 -38.48 8.29 -4.55
C LEU A 252 -39.88 7.68 -4.53
N GLN A 253 -40.13 6.67 -3.68
CA GLN A 253 -41.48 6.13 -3.51
C GLN A 253 -42.42 7.15 -2.83
N ALA A 254 -41.96 7.80 -1.76
CA ALA A 254 -42.77 8.68 -0.92
C ALA A 254 -42.94 10.13 -1.44
N CYS A 255 -42.11 10.60 -2.38
CA CYS A 255 -42.23 11.96 -2.92
C CYS A 255 -43.45 12.14 -3.82
N LYS A 256 -44.02 13.35 -3.84
CA LYS A 256 -45.20 13.70 -4.66
C LYS A 256 -44.81 14.06 -6.09
N THR A 257 -43.58 14.55 -6.27
CA THR A 257 -43.03 14.99 -7.55
C THR A 257 -42.72 13.78 -8.41
N ARG A 258 -43.47 13.62 -9.51
CA ARG A 258 -43.20 12.65 -10.57
C ARG A 258 -42.66 13.41 -11.77
N CYS A 259 -41.62 12.89 -12.41
CA CYS A 259 -41.21 13.38 -13.73
C CYS A 259 -42.20 12.90 -14.80
N ALA A 260 -42.21 13.53 -15.97
CA ALA A 260 -43.15 13.21 -17.05
C ALA A 260 -43.10 11.73 -17.47
N ASP A 261 -41.93 11.10 -17.38
CA ASP A 261 -41.67 9.70 -17.73
C ASP A 261 -41.91 8.73 -16.54
N GLY A 262 -42.53 9.20 -15.44
CA GLY A 262 -42.88 8.40 -14.25
C GLY A 262 -41.79 8.32 -13.17
N LEU A 263 -40.51 8.29 -13.56
CA LEU A 263 -39.35 8.37 -12.66
C LEU A 263 -38.38 9.48 -13.13
N PRO A 264 -37.54 10.04 -12.25
CA PRO A 264 -36.47 10.94 -12.66
C PRO A 264 -35.48 10.25 -13.60
N LYS A 265 -34.94 10.97 -14.58
CA LYS A 265 -33.83 10.50 -15.41
C LYS A 265 -32.55 10.42 -14.56
N LEU A 266 -32.33 9.24 -13.98
CA LEU A 266 -31.12 8.92 -13.23
C LEU A 266 -29.95 8.75 -14.21
N GLY A 267 -28.98 9.66 -14.15
CA GLY A 267 -27.80 9.63 -15.01
C GLY A 267 -26.75 8.62 -14.54
N PHE A 268 -27.02 7.32 -14.69
CA PHE A 268 -26.03 6.27 -14.40
C PHE A 268 -24.96 6.19 -15.47
N TYR A 269 -23.91 7.01 -15.31
CA TYR A 269 -22.73 6.93 -16.15
C TYR A 269 -21.89 5.68 -15.79
N THR A 270 -22.20 4.57 -16.46
CA THR A 270 -21.46 3.31 -16.38
C THR A 270 -20.10 3.36 -17.10
N GLN A 271 -19.26 4.33 -16.73
CA GLN A 271 -17.83 4.05 -16.60
C GLN A 271 -17.55 3.39 -15.26
N PHE A 272 -18.19 2.23 -15.07
CA PHE A 272 -17.65 1.18 -14.24
C PHE A 272 -16.42 0.59 -14.94
N ARG A 273 -15.34 1.37 -14.91
CA ARG A 273 -14.10 0.74 -14.48
C ARG A 273 -14.34 0.31 -13.04
N LEU A 274 -14.68 -0.95 -12.89
CA LEU A 274 -14.23 -1.72 -11.74
C LEU A 274 -12.73 -1.44 -11.58
N GLY A 275 -12.40 -0.62 -10.58
CA GLY A 275 -11.11 -0.73 -9.93
C GLY A 275 -11.03 -2.16 -9.43
N LEU A 276 -10.25 -2.99 -10.13
CA LEU A 276 -10.28 -4.46 -10.04
C LEU A 276 -11.56 -5.08 -10.65
N SER A 277 -11.58 -5.32 -11.98
CA SER A 277 -11.31 -6.68 -12.50
C SER A 277 -11.57 -6.88 -14.02
N SER A 278 -11.10 -8.04 -14.51
CA SER A 278 -11.03 -8.61 -15.87
C SER A 278 -10.89 -7.79 -17.17
N SER A 279 -11.68 -6.77 -17.49
CA SER A 279 -11.61 -6.14 -18.83
C SER A 279 -10.38 -5.27 -18.87
N TYR A 280 -10.15 -4.59 -17.75
CA TYR A 280 -8.90 -3.96 -17.40
C TYR A 280 -7.74 -4.96 -17.25
N TYR A 281 -7.94 -6.17 -16.71
CA TYR A 281 -6.85 -7.17 -16.60
C TYR A 281 -6.47 -7.78 -17.96
N ARG A 282 -7.43 -8.23 -18.78
CA ARG A 282 -7.22 -8.81 -20.12
C ARG A 282 -6.70 -7.77 -21.12
N MET A 283 -7.08 -6.49 -21.00
CA MET A 283 -6.51 -5.43 -21.84
C MET A 283 -5.20 -4.86 -21.30
N ALA A 284 -5.02 -4.62 -19.99
CA ALA A 284 -3.75 -4.08 -19.46
C ALA A 284 -2.61 -5.12 -19.40
N GLN A 285 -2.92 -6.41 -19.57
CA GLN A 285 -1.94 -7.45 -19.88
C GLN A 285 -1.49 -7.45 -21.37
N ALA A 286 -2.18 -6.73 -22.26
CA ALA A 286 -2.01 -6.84 -23.71
C ALA A 286 -1.74 -5.51 -24.45
N PHE A 287 -2.30 -4.38 -24.00
CA PHE A 287 -2.29 -3.10 -24.73
C PHE A 287 -2.31 -1.85 -23.82
N GLY A 288 -1.96 -0.70 -24.42
CA GLY A 288 -1.52 0.56 -23.83
C GLY A 288 -2.36 1.32 -22.77
N LEU A 289 -1.74 2.38 -22.24
CA LEU A 289 -2.17 3.35 -21.19
C LEU A 289 -2.20 2.81 -19.74
N LYS A 290 -1.31 3.14 -18.78
CA LYS A 290 -0.31 4.23 -18.56
C LYS A 290 -0.81 5.47 -17.78
N ARG A 291 -1.92 5.44 -17.01
CA ARG A 291 -2.38 6.70 -16.35
C ARG A 291 -3.28 6.70 -15.10
N LEU A 292 -3.62 5.57 -14.45
CA LEU A 292 -4.77 5.58 -13.51
C LEU A 292 -4.69 4.74 -12.22
N LEU A 293 -3.52 4.27 -11.75
CA LEU A 293 -3.45 3.50 -10.49
C LEU A 293 -2.36 3.87 -9.47
N GLN A 294 -1.26 4.54 -9.85
CA GLN A 294 -0.32 5.13 -8.88
C GLN A 294 0.61 6.12 -9.59
N ALA A 295 0.20 7.40 -9.61
CA ALA A 295 1.00 8.53 -10.09
C ALA A 295 0.88 9.68 -9.08
N ASN A 296 1.40 9.44 -7.88
CA ASN A 296 1.49 10.41 -6.77
C ASN A 296 2.55 10.00 -5.71
N SER A 297 3.44 9.05 -6.03
CA SER A 297 4.56 8.62 -5.15
C SER A 297 5.92 8.80 -5.83
N LEU A 298 6.04 8.44 -7.11
CA LEU A 298 7.20 8.74 -7.96
C LEU A 298 7.15 10.18 -8.47
N PRO A 299 8.24 10.97 -8.37
CA PRO A 299 8.40 12.21 -9.12
C PRO A 299 8.42 11.96 -10.65
N GLU A 300 7.99 12.96 -11.44
CA GLU A 300 8.10 12.87 -12.90
C GLU A 300 9.58 12.81 -13.33
N SER A 301 9.94 11.80 -14.12
CA SER A 301 11.31 11.45 -14.45
C SER A 301 11.45 10.91 -15.88
N THR A 302 12.51 11.32 -16.56
CA THR A 302 12.94 10.76 -17.86
C THR A 302 14.12 9.80 -17.72
N ALA A 303 14.64 9.58 -16.51
CA ALA A 303 15.67 8.58 -16.25
C ALA A 303 15.09 7.15 -16.23
N PRO A 304 15.88 6.12 -16.61
CA PRO A 304 15.47 4.73 -16.49
C PRO A 304 15.25 4.36 -15.03
N MET A 305 14.18 3.60 -14.77
CA MET A 305 13.96 2.99 -13.46
C MET A 305 14.79 1.70 -13.36
N TRP A 306 15.30 1.42 -12.17
CA TRP A 306 15.99 0.16 -11.86
C TRP A 306 15.29 -0.56 -10.71
N LEU A 307 15.12 -1.87 -10.83
CA LEU A 307 14.63 -2.76 -9.78
C LEU A 307 15.54 -3.98 -9.70
N LEU A 308 16.29 -4.15 -8.60
CA LEU A 308 17.21 -5.27 -8.35
C LEU A 308 17.95 -5.71 -9.63
N GLY A 309 18.75 -4.80 -10.21
CA GLY A 309 19.50 -5.03 -11.44
C GLY A 309 18.75 -4.95 -12.77
N ASN A 310 17.41 -5.08 -12.81
CA ASN A 310 16.64 -4.93 -14.04
C ASN A 310 16.50 -3.44 -14.40
N LYS A 311 16.90 -3.07 -15.62
CA LYS A 311 16.74 -1.73 -16.19
C LYS A 311 15.43 -1.61 -16.94
N TYR A 312 14.74 -0.49 -16.75
CA TYR A 312 13.50 -0.13 -17.43
C TYR A 312 13.67 1.23 -18.10
N GLU A 313 13.82 1.24 -19.43
CA GLU A 313 14.16 2.44 -20.20
C GLU A 313 12.95 3.20 -20.73
N ASN A 314 13.07 4.53 -20.83
CA ASN A 314 12.03 5.38 -21.41
C ASN A 314 12.05 5.31 -22.94
N ALA A 315 11.17 4.48 -23.50
CA ALA A 315 10.94 4.40 -24.94
C ALA A 315 10.15 5.61 -25.48
N GLU A 316 10.81 6.78 -25.60
CA GLU A 316 10.59 7.82 -26.62
C GLU A 316 11.53 9.02 -26.41
N GLN A 317 12.24 9.47 -27.46
CA GLN A 317 13.02 10.71 -27.42
C GLN A 317 12.08 11.93 -27.49
N GLY A 318 11.67 12.44 -26.33
CA GLY A 318 10.85 13.66 -26.19
C GLY A 318 9.56 13.49 -25.38
N GLY A 319 9.20 12.26 -24.99
CA GLY A 319 8.01 11.99 -24.17
C GLY A 319 8.27 12.17 -22.66
N GLN A 320 7.44 12.96 -21.98
CA GLN A 320 7.54 13.17 -20.51
C GLN A 320 7.03 11.99 -19.65
N HIS A 321 6.61 10.86 -20.24
CA HIS A 321 5.96 9.75 -19.51
C HIS A 321 6.42 8.36 -20.00
N LEU A 322 7.00 7.55 -19.10
CA LEU A 322 7.30 6.11 -19.23
C LEU A 322 6.37 5.35 -20.19
N SER A 323 6.89 4.53 -21.12
CA SER A 323 6.07 3.68 -22.00
C SER A 323 5.10 2.78 -21.20
N GLN A 324 3.95 2.38 -21.77
CA GLN A 324 3.03 1.53 -20.99
C GLN A 324 3.57 0.12 -20.82
N GLU A 325 4.22 -0.38 -21.85
CA GLU A 325 4.86 -1.66 -21.95
C GLU A 325 5.96 -1.76 -20.87
N VAL A 326 6.76 -0.69 -20.76
CA VAL A 326 7.77 -0.50 -19.71
C VAL A 326 7.13 -0.37 -18.33
N TRP A 327 6.08 0.44 -18.17
CA TRP A 327 5.37 0.59 -16.89
C TRP A 327 4.72 -0.71 -16.40
N SER A 328 4.12 -1.48 -17.30
CA SER A 328 3.53 -2.80 -17.02
C SER A 328 4.63 -3.78 -16.58
N ALA A 329 5.78 -3.77 -17.26
CA ALA A 329 6.92 -4.60 -16.90
C ALA A 329 7.61 -4.19 -15.59
N ILE A 330 7.56 -2.90 -15.20
CA ILE A 330 7.94 -2.38 -13.87
C ILE A 330 6.98 -2.93 -12.81
N MET A 331 5.67 -2.66 -12.96
CA MET A 331 4.67 -3.03 -11.95
C MET A 331 4.55 -4.55 -11.79
N SER A 332 4.71 -5.31 -12.88
CA SER A 332 4.81 -6.77 -12.84
C SER A 332 5.98 -7.24 -11.97
N ASP A 333 7.17 -6.65 -12.08
CA ASP A 333 8.32 -7.00 -11.22
C ASP A 333 8.08 -6.61 -9.76
N TRP A 334 7.53 -5.40 -9.54
CA TRP A 334 7.17 -4.87 -8.22
C TRP A 334 6.19 -5.79 -7.46
N PHE A 335 5.04 -6.12 -8.07
CA PHE A 335 4.03 -7.02 -7.51
C PHE A 335 4.52 -8.49 -7.39
N SER A 336 5.71 -8.79 -7.92
CA SER A 336 6.41 -10.07 -7.80
C SER A 336 7.56 -10.06 -6.79
N ARG A 337 7.77 -8.97 -6.03
CA ARG A 337 8.75 -8.93 -4.94
C ARG A 337 8.11 -9.43 -3.65
N VAL A 338 8.84 -10.23 -2.87
CA VAL A 338 8.32 -10.75 -1.60
C VAL A 338 8.26 -9.62 -0.57
N TRP A 339 7.08 -9.43 0.01
CA TRP A 339 6.77 -8.41 1.01
C TRP A 339 6.40 -9.07 2.33
N ILE A 340 7.13 -8.76 3.40
CA ILE A 340 6.91 -9.34 4.73
C ILE A 340 6.78 -8.18 5.70
N THR A 341 5.72 -8.22 6.52
CA THR A 341 5.26 -7.09 7.33
C THR A 341 5.13 -7.51 8.80
N TYR A 342 4.77 -6.56 9.68
CA TYR A 342 4.31 -6.90 11.02
C TYR A 342 3.14 -7.89 10.97
N ARG A 343 3.15 -8.85 11.89
CA ARG A 343 2.12 -9.87 12.06
C ARG A 343 1.61 -9.92 13.50
N GLU A 344 0.41 -10.44 13.70
CA GLU A 344 -0.14 -10.77 15.02
C GLU A 344 -0.89 -12.11 15.01
N GLY A 345 -1.11 -12.67 16.20
CA GLY A 345 -1.80 -13.96 16.39
C GLY A 345 -0.88 -15.18 16.26
N PHE A 346 0.41 -14.99 15.99
CA PHE A 346 1.37 -16.09 15.89
C PHE A 346 1.70 -16.74 17.26
N PRO A 347 2.17 -18.00 17.31
CA PRO A 347 2.52 -18.69 18.55
C PRO A 347 3.55 -17.90 19.38
N ALA A 348 3.40 -17.88 20.70
CA ALA A 348 4.13 -16.94 21.55
C ALA A 348 5.67 -17.18 21.56
N ILE A 349 6.43 -16.24 20.98
CA ILE A 349 7.89 -16.21 21.06
C ILE A 349 8.28 -16.02 22.54
N GLN A 350 9.16 -16.88 23.04
CA GLN A 350 9.57 -16.93 24.46
C GLN A 350 8.38 -16.93 25.45
N GLY A 351 7.24 -17.51 25.05
CA GLY A 351 6.05 -17.66 25.89
C GLY A 351 5.27 -16.37 26.20
N THR A 352 5.63 -15.23 25.61
CA THR A 352 5.01 -13.92 25.92
C THR A 352 4.65 -13.06 24.72
N CYS A 353 5.33 -13.19 23.58
CA CYS A 353 5.18 -12.26 22.45
C CYS A 353 4.47 -12.91 21.25
N THR A 354 3.26 -12.44 20.91
CA THR A 354 2.40 -12.95 19.81
C THR A 354 2.20 -11.96 18.65
N SER A 355 2.92 -10.83 18.68
CA SER A 355 3.00 -9.87 17.58
C SER A 355 4.37 -9.18 17.56
N ASP A 356 4.86 -8.82 16.37
CA ASP A 356 6.16 -8.14 16.20
C ASP A 356 6.06 -6.62 15.94
N VAL A 357 4.85 -6.05 16.04
CA VAL A 357 4.59 -4.62 15.90
C VAL A 357 5.52 -3.78 16.78
N GLY A 358 6.15 -2.78 16.18
CA GLY A 358 7.01 -1.81 16.85
C GLY A 358 8.47 -2.24 17.06
N TRP A 359 8.79 -3.54 16.95
CA TRP A 359 10.16 -4.03 17.16
C TRP A 359 10.72 -4.87 16.01
N GLY A 360 9.90 -5.70 15.36
CA GLY A 360 10.32 -6.68 14.35
C GLY A 360 10.75 -6.13 12.99
N CYS A 361 10.61 -4.82 12.71
CA CYS A 361 10.81 -4.24 11.36
C CYS A 361 12.13 -4.64 10.69
N THR A 362 13.26 -4.65 11.42
CA THR A 362 14.56 -5.07 10.88
C THR A 362 14.56 -6.55 10.45
N LEU A 363 13.93 -7.43 11.25
CA LEU A 363 13.76 -8.85 10.93
C LEU A 363 12.94 -9.00 9.65
N ARG A 364 11.81 -8.29 9.54
CA ARG A 364 10.95 -8.32 8.35
C ARG A 364 11.70 -7.88 7.09
N THR A 365 12.51 -6.82 7.18
CA THR A 365 13.35 -6.41 6.06
C THR A 365 14.43 -7.43 5.71
N GLY A 366 15.08 -8.05 6.70
CA GLY A 366 16.04 -9.13 6.47
C GLY A 366 15.42 -10.39 5.87
N GLN A 367 14.22 -10.78 6.33
CA GLN A 367 13.42 -11.84 5.72
C GLN A 367 13.10 -11.52 4.25
N MET A 368 12.70 -10.28 3.91
CA MET A 368 12.44 -9.88 2.52
C MET A 368 13.70 -9.98 1.63
N MET A 369 14.87 -9.57 2.12
CA MET A 369 16.14 -9.73 1.40
C MET A 369 16.47 -11.22 1.14
N LEU A 370 16.39 -12.06 2.18
CA LEU A 370 16.67 -13.50 2.02
C LEU A 370 15.63 -14.19 1.13
N ALA A 371 14.34 -13.91 1.30
CA ALA A 371 13.28 -14.45 0.46
C ALA A 371 13.47 -14.05 -1.01
N GLN A 372 13.91 -12.82 -1.27
CA GLN A 372 14.18 -12.36 -2.63
C GLN A 372 15.41 -13.04 -3.25
N ALA A 373 16.47 -13.27 -2.47
CA ALA A 373 17.63 -14.03 -2.92
C ALA A 373 17.27 -15.50 -3.21
N LEU A 374 16.47 -16.14 -2.35
CA LEU A 374 16.00 -17.52 -2.53
C LEU A 374 15.08 -17.66 -3.75
N LEU A 375 14.17 -16.71 -3.96
CA LEU A 375 13.33 -16.65 -5.17
C LEU A 375 14.19 -16.49 -6.44
N GLN A 376 15.27 -15.70 -6.38
CA GLN A 376 16.23 -15.57 -7.49
C GLN A 376 17.09 -16.81 -7.69
N HIS A 377 17.43 -17.54 -6.63
CA HIS A 377 18.23 -18.77 -6.66
C HIS A 377 17.45 -19.97 -7.21
N LEU A 378 16.21 -20.15 -6.78
CA LEU A 378 15.40 -21.34 -7.04
C LEU A 378 14.46 -21.18 -8.26
N VAL A 379 14.03 -19.95 -8.57
CA VAL A 379 13.02 -19.67 -9.62
C VAL A 379 13.51 -18.63 -10.64
N GLY A 380 14.58 -17.89 -10.33
CA GLY A 380 15.25 -16.96 -11.24
C GLY A 380 14.74 -15.52 -11.18
N ARG A 381 15.63 -14.55 -11.37
CA ARG A 381 15.34 -13.09 -11.34
C ARG A 381 14.21 -12.66 -12.30
N ARG A 382 13.99 -13.41 -13.38
CA ARG A 382 12.96 -13.15 -14.40
C ARG A 382 11.56 -13.66 -14.02
N TRP A 383 11.40 -14.43 -12.94
CA TRP A 383 10.07 -14.86 -12.50
C TRP A 383 9.15 -13.67 -12.19
N ARG A 384 7.86 -13.83 -12.51
CA ARG A 384 6.79 -12.88 -12.23
C ARG A 384 5.57 -13.64 -11.69
N ARG A 385 4.85 -13.02 -10.76
CA ARG A 385 3.66 -13.58 -10.11
C ARG A 385 2.53 -13.79 -11.13
N PRO A 386 1.90 -14.98 -11.17
CA PRO A 386 0.69 -15.22 -11.97
C PRO A 386 -0.44 -14.25 -11.65
N LEU A 387 -1.17 -13.86 -12.68
CA LEU A 387 -2.17 -12.78 -12.65
C LEU A 387 -3.55 -13.22 -12.13
N ASP A 388 -3.74 -14.52 -11.93
CA ASP A 388 -4.83 -15.14 -11.17
C ASP A 388 -4.59 -15.10 -9.64
N ASN A 389 -3.44 -14.53 -9.21
CA ASN A 389 -2.94 -14.47 -7.84
C ASN A 389 -2.58 -15.82 -7.20
N VAL A 390 -2.70 -16.94 -7.91
CA VAL A 390 -2.31 -18.27 -7.43
C VAL A 390 -0.78 -18.29 -7.24
N CYS A 391 -0.32 -18.71 -6.07
CA CYS A 391 1.11 -18.85 -5.82
C CYS A 391 1.60 -20.17 -6.46
N PRO A 392 2.59 -20.16 -7.37
CA PRO A 392 3.20 -21.38 -7.87
C PRO A 392 3.76 -22.23 -6.73
N THR A 393 3.70 -23.56 -6.85
CA THR A 393 4.05 -24.49 -5.77
C THR A 393 5.47 -24.28 -5.25
N GLU A 394 6.42 -23.97 -6.12
CA GLU A 394 7.83 -23.68 -5.80
C GLU A 394 7.97 -22.38 -5.00
N VAL A 395 7.16 -21.36 -5.33
CA VAL A 395 7.15 -20.06 -4.64
C VAL A 395 6.40 -20.16 -3.31
N ALA A 396 5.32 -20.95 -3.24
CA ALA A 396 4.64 -21.27 -2.00
C ALA A 396 5.59 -21.96 -1.01
N GLN A 397 6.37 -22.95 -1.46
CA GLN A 397 7.40 -23.61 -0.64
C GLN A 397 8.47 -22.65 -0.12
N ILE A 398 8.91 -21.67 -0.92
CA ILE A 398 9.85 -20.63 -0.46
C ILE A 398 9.18 -19.74 0.60
N LEU A 399 7.93 -19.32 0.39
CA LEU A 399 7.18 -18.52 1.36
C LEU A 399 6.87 -19.31 2.65
N HIS A 400 6.66 -20.62 2.56
CA HIS A 400 6.46 -21.49 3.72
C HIS A 400 7.63 -21.41 4.69
N TRP A 401 8.87 -21.23 4.22
CA TRP A 401 10.03 -21.06 5.11
C TRP A 401 9.96 -19.77 5.97
N PHE A 402 9.12 -18.80 5.63
CA PHE A 402 9.01 -17.50 6.32
C PHE A 402 7.74 -17.31 7.17
N LEU A 403 6.80 -18.28 7.18
CA LEU A 403 5.59 -18.19 8.01
C LEU A 403 5.92 -18.03 9.50
N ASP A 404 5.06 -17.33 10.22
CA ASP A 404 5.25 -16.99 11.63
C ASP A 404 4.86 -18.14 12.57
N ASP A 405 5.55 -19.27 12.44
CA ASP A 405 5.38 -20.45 13.28
C ASP A 405 6.76 -21.02 13.70
N PRO A 406 6.90 -21.60 14.91
CA PRO A 406 8.17 -22.14 15.41
C PRO A 406 8.55 -23.53 14.88
N ALA A 407 7.72 -24.20 14.08
CA ALA A 407 7.99 -25.55 13.60
C ALA A 407 9.12 -25.60 12.55
N PRO A 408 9.93 -26.68 12.48
CA PRO A 408 11.23 -26.67 11.78
C PRO A 408 11.20 -26.39 10.28
N GLN A 409 10.08 -26.63 9.59
CA GLN A 409 9.89 -26.28 8.19
C GLN A 409 9.85 -24.76 7.94
N HIS A 410 9.48 -23.97 8.95
CA HIS A 410 9.45 -22.51 8.91
C HIS A 410 10.83 -21.94 9.29
N ALA A 411 11.86 -22.40 8.57
CA ALA A 411 13.27 -22.24 8.91
C ALA A 411 13.77 -20.78 9.06
N PHE A 412 13.07 -19.83 8.45
CA PHE A 412 13.36 -18.39 8.47
C PHE A 412 12.22 -17.58 9.10
N SER A 413 11.34 -18.24 9.89
CA SER A 413 10.30 -17.59 10.68
C SER A 413 10.88 -16.58 11.67
N ILE A 414 10.04 -15.67 12.16
CA ILE A 414 10.45 -14.71 13.19
C ILE A 414 10.89 -15.40 14.48
N HIS A 415 10.30 -16.55 14.81
CA HIS A 415 10.69 -17.43 15.92
C HIS A 415 12.11 -17.98 15.71
N SER A 416 12.39 -18.52 14.52
CA SER A 416 13.70 -19.05 14.14
C SER A 416 14.79 -17.96 14.17
N LEU A 417 14.48 -16.76 13.69
CA LEU A 417 15.37 -15.60 13.74
C LEU A 417 15.66 -15.13 15.18
N CYS A 418 14.63 -15.02 16.01
CA CYS A 418 14.80 -14.69 17.43
C CYS A 418 15.64 -15.74 18.16
N ALA A 419 15.42 -17.04 17.88
CA ALA A 419 16.22 -18.12 18.46
C ALA A 419 17.68 -18.07 18.03
N ALA A 420 17.96 -17.90 16.73
CA ALA A 420 19.33 -17.83 16.21
C ALA A 420 20.09 -16.59 16.70
N GLY A 421 19.40 -15.47 16.93
CA GLY A 421 20.01 -14.21 17.33
C GLY A 421 20.15 -13.96 18.84
N GLN A 422 19.58 -14.81 19.71
CA GLN A 422 19.64 -14.62 21.18
C GLN A 422 21.08 -14.42 21.69
N GLY A 423 22.00 -15.30 21.30
CA GLY A 423 23.42 -15.21 21.66
C GLY A 423 24.20 -14.08 20.97
N ARG A 424 23.57 -13.34 20.04
CA ARG A 424 24.16 -12.21 19.30
C ARG A 424 23.38 -10.89 19.51
N GLY A 425 22.57 -10.82 20.57
CA GLY A 425 21.91 -9.58 21.04
C GLY A 425 20.45 -9.38 20.61
N ILE A 426 19.79 -10.33 19.95
CA ILE A 426 18.34 -10.24 19.69
C ILE A 426 17.57 -10.51 20.98
N THR A 427 16.97 -9.45 21.53
CA THR A 427 16.00 -9.53 22.63
C THR A 427 14.60 -9.33 22.07
N VAL A 428 13.69 -10.27 22.34
CA VAL A 428 12.29 -10.21 21.88
C VAL A 428 11.62 -8.97 22.45
N GLY A 429 10.85 -8.25 21.63
CA GLY A 429 10.25 -6.97 22.01
C GLY A 429 11.19 -5.76 21.95
N GLN A 430 12.47 -5.95 21.60
CA GLN A 430 13.42 -4.86 21.37
C GLN A 430 13.83 -4.76 19.90
N TRP A 431 14.16 -3.55 19.46
CA TRP A 431 14.69 -3.31 18.12
C TRP A 431 16.16 -3.74 18.02
N LEU A 432 16.57 -4.19 16.83
CA LEU A 432 17.93 -4.61 16.50
C LEU A 432 18.41 -3.97 15.19
N GLY A 433 19.73 -3.73 15.10
CA GLY A 433 20.35 -3.17 13.90
C GLY A 433 20.55 -4.20 12.77
N PRO A 434 20.76 -3.75 11.52
CA PRO A 434 20.91 -4.63 10.35
C PRO A 434 22.01 -5.70 10.51
N SER A 435 23.17 -5.36 11.09
CA SER A 435 24.26 -6.31 11.32
C SER A 435 23.82 -7.55 12.13
N THR A 436 23.10 -7.36 13.23
CA THR A 436 22.59 -8.47 14.05
C THR A 436 21.60 -9.35 13.26
N CYS A 437 20.78 -8.74 12.41
CA CYS A 437 19.87 -9.47 11.52
C CYS A 437 20.63 -10.32 10.50
N CYS A 438 21.68 -9.77 9.86
CA CYS A 438 22.52 -10.50 8.92
C CYS A 438 23.20 -11.72 9.57
N HIS A 439 23.69 -11.58 10.81
CA HIS A 439 24.27 -12.71 11.55
C HIS A 439 23.24 -13.80 11.90
N ALA A 440 22.01 -13.44 12.28
CA ALA A 440 20.95 -14.41 12.52
C ALA A 440 20.53 -15.14 11.23
N LEU A 441 20.40 -14.42 10.11
CA LEU A 441 20.11 -14.99 8.78
C LEU A 441 21.24 -15.93 8.32
N HIS A 442 22.50 -15.52 8.44
CA HIS A 442 23.66 -16.34 8.09
C HIS A 442 23.73 -17.63 8.91
N ALA A 443 23.46 -17.57 10.22
CA ALA A 443 23.43 -18.76 11.08
C ALA A 443 22.32 -19.74 10.67
N LEU A 444 21.13 -19.23 10.31
CA LEU A 444 20.03 -20.07 9.82
C LEU A 444 20.33 -20.68 8.44
N VAL A 445 20.76 -19.88 7.47
CA VAL A 445 21.08 -20.34 6.11
C VAL A 445 22.24 -21.34 6.11
N SER A 446 23.29 -21.12 6.92
CA SER A 446 24.41 -22.08 7.03
C SER A 446 24.00 -23.41 7.67
N LYS A 447 22.96 -23.39 8.53
CA LYS A 447 22.38 -24.59 9.14
C LYS A 447 21.44 -25.35 8.19
N THR A 448 20.63 -24.66 7.39
CA THR A 448 19.57 -25.29 6.57
C THR A 448 19.89 -25.43 5.08
N LYS A 449 20.91 -24.70 4.58
CA LYS A 449 21.42 -24.74 3.20
C LYS A 449 20.31 -24.79 2.12
N PRO A 450 19.32 -23.88 2.17
CA PRO A 450 18.14 -23.92 1.31
C PRO A 450 18.52 -23.91 -0.18
N GLY A 451 18.29 -25.02 -0.88
CA GLY A 451 18.64 -25.18 -2.29
C GLY A 451 20.14 -25.21 -2.61
N GLY A 452 21.02 -25.27 -1.60
CA GLY A 452 22.47 -25.09 -1.78
C GLY A 452 22.96 -23.66 -1.57
N LEU A 453 22.07 -22.70 -1.24
CA LEU A 453 22.45 -21.31 -0.97
C LEU A 453 23.42 -21.22 0.22
N CYS A 454 24.59 -20.65 -0.03
CA CYS A 454 25.58 -20.27 0.97
C CYS A 454 25.45 -18.77 1.30
N THR A 455 25.91 -18.34 2.48
CA THR A 455 25.97 -16.93 2.87
C THR A 455 27.32 -16.57 3.47
N HIS A 456 27.72 -15.31 3.36
CA HIS A 456 28.91 -14.76 4.02
C HIS A 456 28.67 -13.29 4.38
N ILE A 457 29.31 -12.82 5.46
CA ILE A 457 29.16 -11.46 5.98
C ILE A 457 30.49 -10.72 5.81
N VAL A 458 30.48 -9.66 5.01
CA VAL A 458 31.64 -8.80 4.79
C VAL A 458 31.65 -7.75 5.90
N SER A 459 32.62 -7.83 6.81
CA SER A 459 32.75 -6.93 7.96
C SER A 459 34.22 -6.64 8.27
N SER A 460 34.51 -5.63 9.09
CA SER A 460 35.88 -5.33 9.54
C SER A 460 35.88 -4.60 10.90
N PRO A 461 36.03 -5.34 12.02
CA PRO A 461 36.14 -4.84 13.40
C PRO A 461 37.10 -3.68 13.72
N GLY A 462 37.95 -3.21 12.79
CA GLY A 462 38.78 -2.01 12.98
C GLY A 462 38.05 -0.67 12.75
N GLY A 463 36.87 -0.69 12.11
CA GLY A 463 36.22 0.52 11.59
C GLY A 463 36.80 0.96 10.24
N GLY A 464 35.99 1.68 9.45
CA GLY A 464 36.27 1.99 8.04
C GLY A 464 35.37 1.22 7.08
N ALA A 465 35.76 1.14 5.81
CA ALA A 465 35.06 0.34 4.81
C ALA A 465 35.39 -1.17 5.01
N PRO A 466 34.40 -2.07 5.01
CA PRO A 466 34.65 -3.49 5.23
C PRO A 466 35.38 -4.13 4.04
N VAL A 467 36.18 -5.17 4.31
CA VAL A 467 37.05 -5.83 3.33
C VAL A 467 36.47 -7.17 2.86
N LEU A 468 36.33 -7.34 1.55
CA LEU A 468 35.97 -8.59 0.88
C LEU A 468 37.24 -9.33 0.42
N TYR A 469 37.61 -10.39 1.13
CA TYR A 469 38.68 -11.31 0.73
C TYR A 469 38.17 -12.27 -0.35
N SER A 470 38.36 -11.91 -1.63
CA SER A 470 37.67 -12.54 -2.76
C SER A 470 37.95 -14.04 -2.86
N SER A 471 39.20 -14.47 -2.69
CA SER A 471 39.62 -15.87 -2.82
C SER A 471 38.88 -16.80 -1.84
N ARG A 472 38.80 -16.42 -0.56
CA ARG A 472 38.15 -17.22 0.49
C ARG A 472 36.63 -17.33 0.30
N VAL A 473 36.02 -16.31 -0.30
CA VAL A 473 34.59 -16.32 -0.61
C VAL A 473 34.30 -17.13 -1.87
N ALA A 474 35.22 -17.17 -2.84
CA ALA A 474 35.16 -18.08 -3.98
C ALA A 474 35.25 -19.56 -3.54
N ASP A 475 36.02 -19.88 -2.50
CA ASP A 475 36.12 -21.24 -1.95
C ASP A 475 34.76 -21.81 -1.50
N LEU A 476 33.81 -20.97 -1.06
CA LEU A 476 32.44 -21.38 -0.71
C LEU A 476 31.64 -21.90 -1.92
N LEU A 477 31.91 -21.30 -3.10
CA LEU A 477 31.24 -21.57 -4.37
C LEU A 477 31.85 -22.76 -5.15
N LEU A 478 33.01 -23.29 -4.73
CA LEU A 478 33.58 -24.51 -5.31
C LEU A 478 32.60 -25.68 -5.16
N LEU A 479 32.32 -26.40 -6.25
CA LEU A 479 31.42 -27.57 -6.23
C LEU A 479 31.96 -28.65 -5.29
N ASP A 480 31.07 -29.30 -4.54
CA ASP A 480 31.44 -30.45 -3.72
C ASP A 480 31.59 -31.69 -4.62
N PRO A 481 32.76 -32.36 -4.68
CA PRO A 481 32.93 -33.57 -5.50
C PRO A 481 32.01 -34.73 -5.13
N SER A 482 31.40 -34.71 -3.93
CA SER A 482 30.46 -35.72 -3.45
C SER A 482 28.99 -35.45 -3.80
N GLU A 483 28.62 -34.25 -4.27
CA GLU A 483 27.26 -33.94 -4.76
C GLU A 483 27.26 -33.39 -6.22
N PRO A 484 27.49 -34.24 -7.24
CA PRO A 484 27.45 -33.82 -8.64
C PRO A 484 26.06 -33.28 -9.04
N GLY A 485 26.01 -32.00 -9.42
CA GLY A 485 24.78 -31.32 -9.84
C GLY A 485 24.14 -30.40 -8.80
N SER A 486 24.71 -30.28 -7.60
CA SER A 486 24.26 -29.32 -6.57
C SER A 486 24.54 -27.87 -7.02
N SER A 487 23.51 -27.02 -7.02
CA SER A 487 23.61 -25.61 -7.46
C SER A 487 24.05 -24.71 -6.31
N LYS A 488 25.28 -24.19 -6.38
CA LYS A 488 25.82 -23.30 -5.34
C LYS A 488 25.59 -21.82 -5.67
N GLY A 489 24.59 -21.23 -5.02
CA GLY A 489 24.44 -19.78 -4.94
C GLY A 489 25.14 -19.19 -3.70
N LEU A 490 25.45 -17.90 -3.73
CA LEU A 490 26.01 -17.14 -2.61
C LEU A 490 25.18 -15.88 -2.36
N LEU A 491 24.79 -15.63 -1.11
CA LEU A 491 24.26 -14.33 -0.67
C LEU A 491 25.25 -13.65 0.29
N LEU A 492 25.84 -12.56 -0.16
CA LEU A 492 26.68 -11.67 0.65
C LEU A 492 25.83 -10.66 1.39
N PHE A 493 26.10 -10.51 2.69
CA PHE A 493 25.62 -9.39 3.49
C PHE A 493 26.78 -8.42 3.74
N VAL A 494 26.55 -7.12 3.59
CA VAL A 494 27.54 -6.07 3.89
C VAL A 494 26.91 -5.04 4.84
N PRO A 495 26.98 -5.23 6.16
CA PRO A 495 26.48 -4.27 7.15
C PRO A 495 27.35 -3.00 7.19
N LEU A 496 26.73 -1.82 7.15
CA LEU A 496 27.39 -0.53 7.02
C LEU A 496 26.75 0.56 7.90
N VAL A 497 27.55 1.55 8.29
CA VAL A 497 27.08 2.82 8.86
C VAL A 497 27.65 3.97 8.04
N LEU A 498 26.82 4.58 7.19
CA LEU A 498 27.23 5.50 6.14
C LEU A 498 27.00 6.99 6.47
N GLY A 499 26.97 7.33 7.76
CA GLY A 499 26.74 8.69 8.23
C GLY A 499 26.53 8.78 9.74
N THR A 500 26.67 9.98 10.29
CA THR A 500 26.56 10.24 11.73
C THR A 500 25.13 10.63 12.12
N GLY A 501 24.52 9.91 13.07
CA GLY A 501 23.20 10.25 13.59
C GLY A 501 22.06 9.81 12.66
N LYS A 502 21.32 10.76 12.08
CA LYS A 502 20.09 10.51 11.29
C LYS A 502 20.24 10.75 9.78
N THR A 503 21.44 11.05 9.31
CA THR A 503 21.66 11.57 7.95
C THR A 503 22.70 10.73 7.22
N LEU A 504 22.34 10.22 6.05
CA LEU A 504 23.27 9.57 5.12
C LEU A 504 24.28 10.60 4.59
N ASN A 505 25.57 10.26 4.59
CA ASN A 505 26.59 11.09 3.96
C ASN A 505 26.45 11.02 2.43
N ALA A 506 26.25 12.17 1.79
CA ALA A 506 25.97 12.29 0.36
C ALA A 506 27.06 11.67 -0.55
N ARG A 507 28.30 11.49 -0.06
CA ARG A 507 29.37 10.78 -0.80
C ARG A 507 29.03 9.33 -1.15
N TYR A 508 28.14 8.70 -0.40
CA TYR A 508 27.71 7.32 -0.65
C TYR A 508 26.47 7.21 -1.55
N ILE A 509 25.72 8.30 -1.77
CA ILE A 509 24.47 8.27 -2.57
C ILE A 509 24.70 7.72 -3.99
N PRO A 510 25.71 8.15 -4.77
CA PRO A 510 25.96 7.59 -6.10
C PRO A 510 26.32 6.10 -6.06
N GLN A 511 27.05 5.68 -5.02
CA GLN A 511 27.49 4.29 -4.85
C GLN A 511 26.30 3.38 -4.49
N LEU A 512 25.44 3.81 -3.56
CA LEU A 512 24.20 3.13 -3.19
C LEU A 512 23.22 3.05 -4.37
N GLN A 513 23.14 4.11 -5.17
CA GLN A 513 22.37 4.10 -6.41
C GLN A 513 22.94 3.09 -7.42
N GLN A 514 24.26 2.98 -7.55
CA GLN A 514 24.91 2.10 -8.52
C GLN A 514 24.79 0.61 -8.15
N VAL A 515 24.91 0.24 -6.86
CA VAL A 515 24.75 -1.17 -6.43
C VAL A 515 23.32 -1.70 -6.58
N LEU A 516 22.30 -0.84 -6.64
CA LEU A 516 20.91 -1.21 -6.97
C LEU A 516 20.70 -1.52 -8.47
N GLN A 517 21.67 -1.15 -9.33
CA GLN A 517 21.62 -1.36 -10.79
C GLN A 517 22.33 -2.65 -11.25
N TRP A 518 22.98 -3.38 -10.35
CA TRP A 518 23.71 -4.61 -10.68
C TRP A 518 22.80 -5.83 -10.62
N GLN A 519 23.00 -6.81 -11.51
CA GLN A 519 22.19 -8.04 -11.56
C GLN A 519 22.32 -8.89 -10.28
N GLN A 520 23.44 -8.75 -9.58
CA GLN A 520 23.70 -9.37 -8.29
C GLN A 520 22.99 -8.67 -7.12
N SER A 521 22.29 -7.55 -7.33
CA SER A 521 21.66 -6.79 -6.25
C SER A 521 20.49 -7.56 -5.62
N ALA A 522 20.65 -7.98 -4.36
CA ALA A 522 19.57 -8.46 -3.49
C ALA A 522 18.97 -7.30 -2.65
N GLY A 523 19.17 -6.05 -3.08
CA GLY A 523 18.66 -4.85 -2.44
C GLY A 523 19.45 -4.41 -1.21
N ILE A 524 18.86 -3.52 -0.42
CA ILE A 524 19.45 -2.93 0.78
C ILE A 524 18.40 -2.92 1.88
N VAL A 525 18.74 -3.33 3.10
CA VAL A 525 17.86 -3.24 4.28
C VAL A 525 18.43 -2.20 5.25
N GLY A 526 17.61 -1.29 5.78
CA GLY A 526 18.15 -0.24 6.65
C GLY A 526 17.10 0.65 7.28
N GLY A 527 17.47 1.26 8.41
CA GLY A 527 16.58 2.07 9.22
C GLY A 527 17.00 2.16 10.68
N ARG A 528 16.32 3.05 11.41
CA ARG A 528 16.40 3.21 12.87
C ARG A 528 15.27 2.43 13.58
N PRO A 529 15.25 2.38 14.92
CA PRO A 529 14.11 1.86 15.69
C PRO A 529 12.75 2.30 15.14
N GLY A 530 11.89 1.31 14.81
CA GLY A 530 10.56 1.53 14.25
C GLY A 530 10.52 2.14 12.83
N SER A 531 11.59 1.98 12.03
CA SER A 531 11.70 2.59 10.69
C SER A 531 12.54 1.80 9.68
N SER A 532 12.69 0.47 9.83
CA SER A 532 13.44 -0.35 8.86
C SER A 532 12.67 -0.53 7.56
N LEU A 533 13.30 -0.23 6.42
CA LEU A 533 12.74 -0.41 5.08
C LEU A 533 13.63 -1.34 4.23
N TYR A 534 13.04 -1.96 3.20
CA TYR A 534 13.76 -2.80 2.24
C TYR A 534 13.77 -2.11 0.87
N PHE A 535 14.93 -1.58 0.49
CA PHE A 535 15.17 -0.85 -0.74
C PHE A 535 15.49 -1.81 -1.89
N VAL A 536 14.70 -1.75 -2.95
CA VAL A 536 14.73 -2.70 -4.07
C VAL A 536 15.04 -2.06 -5.42
N GLY A 537 15.22 -0.74 -5.50
CA GLY A 537 15.44 -0.05 -6.76
C GLY A 537 15.66 1.45 -6.64
N CYS A 538 15.83 2.13 -7.77
CA CYS A 538 16.03 3.58 -7.82
C CYS A 538 15.53 4.22 -9.13
N GLN A 539 15.20 5.50 -9.08
CA GLN A 539 14.97 6.37 -10.24
C GLN A 539 15.35 7.82 -9.88
N ASP A 540 16.18 8.46 -10.72
CA ASP A 540 16.88 9.72 -10.41
C ASP A 540 17.51 9.69 -9.00
N GLN A 541 17.17 10.66 -8.14
CA GLN A 541 17.65 10.78 -6.76
C GLN A 541 16.75 10.05 -5.76
N ASN A 542 15.86 9.16 -6.20
CA ASN A 542 14.91 8.45 -5.36
C ASN A 542 15.22 6.95 -5.28
N VAL A 543 14.98 6.38 -4.11
CA VAL A 543 15.05 4.94 -3.83
C VAL A 543 13.63 4.37 -3.71
N LEU A 544 13.42 3.18 -4.26
CA LEU A 544 12.15 2.45 -4.24
C LEU A 544 12.19 1.42 -3.11
N PHE A 545 11.14 1.33 -2.28
CA PHE A 545 11.16 0.47 -1.09
C PHE A 545 9.86 -0.29 -0.81
N LEU A 546 10.03 -1.47 -0.20
CA LEU A 546 9.00 -2.22 0.50
C LEU A 546 9.02 -1.88 1.99
N ASP A 547 7.84 -1.75 2.56
CA ASP A 547 7.59 -1.16 3.88
C ASP A 547 6.95 -2.18 4.81
N PRO A 548 7.62 -2.66 5.88
CA PRO A 548 7.10 -3.71 6.75
C PRO A 548 6.05 -3.19 7.75
N HIS A 549 5.81 -1.88 7.86
CA HIS A 549 5.05 -1.28 8.97
C HIS A 549 3.51 -1.42 8.85
N THR A 550 3.04 -2.38 8.04
CA THR A 550 1.63 -2.78 7.95
C THR A 550 1.37 -3.97 8.88
N LEU A 551 0.38 -3.88 9.77
CA LEU A 551 -0.06 -5.02 10.58
C LEU A 551 -0.99 -5.93 9.76
N GLN A 552 -0.70 -7.23 9.74
CA GLN A 552 -1.53 -8.27 9.14
C GLN A 552 -1.73 -9.44 10.12
N GLN A 553 -2.77 -10.27 9.95
CA GLN A 553 -2.88 -11.52 10.72
C GLN A 553 -1.78 -12.52 10.32
N VAL A 554 -1.41 -13.42 11.23
CA VAL A 554 -0.60 -14.61 10.89
C VAL A 554 -1.27 -15.41 9.76
N VAL A 555 -0.47 -15.90 8.81
CA VAL A 555 -0.94 -16.79 7.74
C VAL A 555 -1.02 -18.23 8.27
N THR A 556 -2.18 -18.83 8.10
CA THR A 556 -2.51 -20.20 8.54
C THR A 556 -2.87 -21.13 7.36
N GLN A 557 -3.21 -20.56 6.20
CA GLN A 557 -3.62 -21.29 5.00
C GLN A 557 -2.96 -20.73 3.74
N ASP A 558 -2.69 -21.60 2.75
CA ASP A 558 -2.02 -21.22 1.49
C ASP A 558 -2.80 -20.17 0.67
N SER A 559 -4.12 -20.09 0.86
CA SER A 559 -5.00 -19.04 0.32
C SER A 559 -4.62 -17.62 0.79
N GLU A 560 -3.94 -17.50 1.93
CA GLU A 560 -3.55 -16.24 2.56
C GLU A 560 -2.12 -15.81 2.16
N LEU A 561 -1.34 -16.66 1.46
CA LEU A 561 0.00 -16.34 0.95
C LEU A 561 0.01 -15.13 0.00
N GLY A 562 -1.14 -14.75 -0.57
CA GLY A 562 -1.29 -13.50 -1.31
C GLY A 562 -0.91 -12.24 -0.52
N THR A 563 -0.90 -12.30 0.82
CA THR A 563 -0.44 -11.22 1.72
C THR A 563 1.08 -11.02 1.74
N TYR A 564 1.85 -11.93 1.14
CA TYR A 564 3.32 -11.85 1.03
C TYR A 564 3.81 -11.06 -0.21
N PHE A 565 2.95 -10.25 -0.82
CA PHE A 565 3.26 -9.43 -1.99
C PHE A 565 2.63 -8.03 -1.84
N CYS A 566 3.38 -6.97 -2.13
CA CYS A 566 2.90 -5.59 -1.94
C CYS A 566 2.09 -5.10 -3.15
N ASP A 567 1.01 -4.34 -2.91
CA ASP A 567 0.15 -3.71 -3.92
C ASP A 567 0.46 -2.21 -4.17
N GLN A 568 1.47 -1.67 -3.49
CA GLN A 568 1.82 -0.24 -3.49
C GLN A 568 3.28 0.00 -3.83
N LEU A 569 3.55 0.87 -4.80
CA LEU A 569 4.89 1.35 -5.13
C LEU A 569 5.20 2.62 -4.33
N ARG A 570 6.17 2.50 -3.42
CA ARG A 570 6.65 3.57 -2.54
C ARG A 570 8.08 3.97 -2.90
N CYS A 571 8.35 5.28 -2.84
CA CYS A 571 9.70 5.81 -3.00
C CYS A 571 9.96 7.00 -2.08
N MET A 572 11.23 7.35 -1.91
CA MET A 572 11.69 8.56 -1.20
C MET A 572 13.07 8.99 -1.74
N PRO A 573 13.52 10.22 -1.49
CA PRO A 573 14.89 10.62 -1.82
C PRO A 573 15.94 9.70 -1.19
N LEU A 574 17.00 9.35 -1.94
CA LEU A 574 18.15 8.57 -1.46
C LEU A 574 18.80 9.21 -0.23
N ALA A 575 18.85 10.54 -0.17
CA ALA A 575 19.37 11.31 0.97
C ALA A 575 18.57 11.12 2.28
N ASN A 576 17.33 10.62 2.19
CA ASN A 576 16.49 10.32 3.35
C ASN A 576 16.67 8.87 3.84
N MET A 577 17.50 8.05 3.19
CA MET A 577 17.87 6.73 3.71
C MET A 577 18.58 6.87 5.05
N ASP A 578 18.34 5.90 5.93
CA ASP A 578 19.08 5.86 7.19
C ASP A 578 20.53 5.43 6.95
N PRO A 579 21.53 6.04 7.63
CA PRO A 579 22.91 5.62 7.50
C PRO A 579 23.18 4.19 8.00
N SER A 580 22.36 3.64 8.90
CA SER A 580 22.49 2.27 9.41
C SER A 580 21.76 1.27 8.51
N LEU A 581 22.51 0.53 7.69
CA LEU A 581 21.98 -0.38 6.67
C LEU A 581 22.83 -1.66 6.48
N ALA A 582 22.35 -2.58 5.65
CA ALA A 582 23.14 -3.67 5.09
C ALA A 582 22.80 -3.86 3.60
N LEU A 583 23.83 -3.98 2.76
CA LEU A 583 23.70 -4.35 1.36
C LEU A 583 23.55 -5.86 1.24
N GLY A 584 22.76 -6.33 0.27
CA GLY A 584 22.69 -7.73 -0.12
C GLY A 584 23.17 -7.92 -1.56
N PHE A 585 24.07 -8.88 -1.77
CA PHE A 585 24.45 -9.31 -3.12
C PHE A 585 24.27 -10.82 -3.29
N TYR A 586 23.38 -11.23 -4.19
CA TYR A 586 23.24 -12.62 -4.60
C TYR A 586 24.07 -12.89 -5.86
N CYS A 587 24.88 -13.95 -5.84
CA CYS A 587 25.61 -14.48 -6.99
C CYS A 587 25.16 -15.91 -7.27
N SER A 588 24.88 -16.25 -8.53
CA SER A 588 24.43 -17.60 -8.94
C SER A 588 25.53 -18.65 -9.09
N GLY A 589 26.79 -18.25 -8.95
CA GLY A 589 27.97 -19.11 -9.08
C GLY A 589 29.27 -18.30 -9.08
N ALA A 590 30.39 -18.97 -9.30
CA ALA A 590 31.73 -18.37 -9.25
C ALA A 590 31.93 -17.21 -10.25
N ASP A 591 31.45 -17.36 -11.50
CA ASP A 591 31.61 -16.32 -12.54
C ASP A 591 30.83 -15.03 -12.21
N ASP A 592 29.64 -15.18 -11.63
CA ASP A 592 28.76 -14.08 -11.21
C ASP A 592 29.35 -13.33 -9.99
N PHE A 593 30.00 -14.09 -9.09
CA PHE A 593 30.79 -13.53 -7.99
C PHE A 593 32.08 -12.83 -8.46
N ALA A 594 32.73 -13.31 -9.53
CA ALA A 594 33.88 -12.65 -10.13
C ALA A 594 33.51 -11.32 -10.81
N ASP A 595 32.39 -11.27 -11.54
CA ASP A 595 31.82 -10.01 -12.08
C ASP A 595 31.47 -9.03 -10.96
N LEU A 596 30.86 -9.51 -9.86
CA LEU A 596 30.61 -8.67 -8.67
C LEU A 596 31.92 -8.12 -8.07
N CYS A 597 32.96 -8.94 -7.91
CA CYS A 597 34.26 -8.48 -7.43
C CYS A 597 34.84 -7.41 -8.37
N GLN A 598 34.79 -7.61 -9.69
CA GLN A 598 35.25 -6.62 -10.66
C GLN A 598 34.48 -5.29 -10.58
N ARG A 599 33.15 -5.34 -10.38
CA ARG A 599 32.30 -4.15 -10.17
C ARG A 599 32.65 -3.42 -8.89
N LEU A 600 32.86 -4.14 -7.78
CA LEU A 600 33.23 -3.58 -6.48
C LEU A 600 34.62 -2.92 -6.55
N SER A 601 35.63 -3.58 -7.13
CA SER A 601 36.95 -2.98 -7.36
C SER A 601 36.93 -1.80 -8.35
N ALA A 602 35.91 -1.67 -9.20
CA ALA A 602 35.70 -0.49 -10.04
C ALA A 602 35.02 0.65 -9.28
N LEU A 603 34.02 0.34 -8.44
CA LEU A 603 33.34 1.28 -7.54
C LEU A 603 34.31 1.88 -6.53
N GLU A 604 35.17 1.06 -5.93
CA GLU A 604 36.19 1.47 -4.96
C GLU A 604 37.11 2.57 -5.54
N ARG A 605 37.63 2.35 -6.76
CA ARG A 605 38.46 3.33 -7.50
C ARG A 605 37.71 4.62 -7.87
N GLN A 606 36.38 4.58 -7.95
CA GLN A 606 35.53 5.75 -8.26
C GLN A 606 35.07 6.49 -6.98
N SER A 607 35.24 5.89 -5.80
CA SER A 607 34.70 6.40 -4.52
C SER A 607 35.33 7.69 -3.99
N GLY A 608 36.46 8.14 -4.55
CA GLY A 608 37.19 9.30 -4.05
C GLY A 608 37.79 9.12 -2.64
N GLY A 609 38.05 7.87 -2.23
CA GLY A 609 38.60 7.55 -0.90
C GLY A 609 37.53 7.32 0.19
N ALA A 610 36.26 7.10 -0.20
CA ALA A 610 35.18 6.72 0.70
C ALA A 610 34.32 5.59 0.08
N PRO A 611 34.87 4.37 -0.10
CA PRO A 611 34.16 3.25 -0.73
C PRO A 611 33.09 2.64 0.19
N LEU A 612 32.08 1.99 -0.39
CA LEU A 612 31.13 1.17 0.38
C LEU A 612 31.79 -0.08 1.00
N LEU A 613 32.77 -0.68 0.30
CA LEU A 613 33.60 -1.79 0.75
C LEU A 613 34.87 -1.86 -0.14
N CYS A 614 35.93 -2.50 0.34
CA CYS A 614 37.17 -2.75 -0.42
C CYS A 614 37.28 -4.22 -0.85
N VAL A 615 37.91 -4.52 -1.98
CA VAL A 615 38.14 -5.91 -2.45
C VAL A 615 39.62 -6.27 -2.44
N VAL A 616 39.97 -7.39 -1.82
CA VAL A 616 41.35 -7.86 -1.68
C VAL A 616 41.51 -9.29 -2.20
N GLU A 617 42.45 -9.48 -3.13
CA GLU A 617 42.91 -10.81 -3.57
C GLU A 617 43.94 -11.35 -2.57
N GLY A 618 43.50 -12.20 -1.63
CA GLY A 618 44.36 -12.80 -0.61
C GLY A 618 43.60 -13.67 0.38
N GLN A 619 44.34 -14.54 1.10
CA GLN A 619 43.79 -15.47 2.10
C GLN A 619 44.07 -15.07 3.56
N GLY A 620 44.74 -13.93 3.82
CA GLY A 620 45.16 -13.54 5.17
C GLY A 620 44.11 -12.73 5.93
N GLU A 621 43.45 -13.34 6.92
CA GLU A 621 42.90 -12.57 8.06
C GLU A 621 44.05 -11.96 8.87
N PRO A 622 43.93 -10.72 9.38
CA PRO A 622 44.63 -10.33 10.60
C PRO A 622 44.06 -11.13 11.79
N ALA A 623 44.93 -11.62 12.67
CA ALA A 623 44.64 -12.70 13.62
C ALA A 623 43.59 -12.42 14.73
N TRP A 624 42.83 -11.33 14.67
CA TRP A 624 41.74 -11.00 15.60
C TRP A 624 40.36 -11.50 15.14
N GLU A 625 40.15 -11.85 13.86
CA GLU A 625 38.80 -12.11 13.33
C GLU A 625 38.21 -13.46 13.78
N THR A 626 39.07 -14.44 14.07
CA THR A 626 38.69 -15.76 14.64
C THR A 626 38.00 -15.72 16.02
N SER A 627 37.94 -14.58 16.72
CA SER A 627 37.29 -14.49 18.04
C SER A 627 35.78 -14.19 18.02
N LEU A 628 35.17 -13.98 16.84
CA LEU A 628 33.74 -13.62 16.72
C LEU A 628 32.79 -14.81 16.48
N ASP A 629 33.31 -15.97 16.07
CA ASP A 629 32.53 -17.21 15.90
C ASP A 629 32.78 -18.25 17.02
N THR A 630 33.56 -17.91 18.05
CA THR A 630 33.68 -18.74 19.25
C THR A 630 32.41 -18.62 20.10
N PRO A 631 31.73 -19.72 20.49
CA PRO A 631 30.60 -19.63 21.42
C PRO A 631 31.06 -19.08 22.78
N ILE A 632 30.41 -18.01 23.26
CA ILE A 632 30.66 -17.48 24.60
C ILE A 632 30.20 -18.55 25.61
N SER A 633 31.17 -19.20 26.27
CA SER A 633 30.89 -20.21 27.27
C SER A 633 30.29 -19.57 28.53
N SER A 634 29.42 -20.30 29.21
CA SER A 634 28.62 -19.79 30.33
C SER A 634 29.47 -19.51 31.58
N ALA A 635 29.95 -18.28 31.73
CA ALA A 635 30.54 -17.75 32.95
C ALA A 635 29.61 -16.68 33.55
N ALA A 636 29.03 -16.97 34.72
CA ALA A 636 28.09 -16.06 35.38
C ALA A 636 28.85 -14.92 36.08
N GLY A 637 28.61 -13.68 35.65
CA GLY A 637 29.17 -12.47 36.26
C GLY A 637 28.32 -11.25 35.94
N SER A 638 27.45 -10.86 36.87
CA SER A 638 26.48 -9.77 36.69
C SER A 638 27.15 -8.39 36.61
N PRO A 639 27.01 -7.63 35.50
CA PRO A 639 27.50 -6.26 35.44
C PRO A 639 26.58 -5.34 36.26
N SER A 640 27.13 -4.60 37.21
CA SER A 640 26.41 -3.52 37.91
C SER A 640 26.27 -2.28 37.02
N ALA A 641 25.13 -1.59 37.10
CA ALA A 641 24.89 -0.39 36.29
C ALA A 641 25.84 0.77 36.66
N GLN A 642 26.55 1.30 35.66
CA GLN A 642 27.19 2.62 35.73
C GLN A 642 26.67 3.53 34.62
N LYS A 643 26.74 4.84 34.88
CA LYS A 643 26.13 5.89 34.05
C LYS A 643 27.09 6.36 32.94
N GLY A 644 26.50 7.02 31.94
CA GLY A 644 27.16 7.47 30.71
C GLY A 644 28.49 8.20 30.86
N GLY A 645 29.33 7.99 29.85
CA GLY A 645 30.40 8.87 29.44
C GLY A 645 30.21 9.19 27.95
N ASP A 646 30.58 10.40 27.56
CA ASP A 646 30.54 10.85 26.17
C ASP A 646 31.64 10.16 25.33
N TRP A 647 31.39 10.00 24.03
CA TRP A 647 32.37 9.49 23.07
C TRP A 647 32.77 10.59 22.09
N GLU A 648 33.95 11.18 22.30
CA GLU A 648 34.61 12.03 21.31
C GLU A 648 35.18 11.17 20.16
N PHE A 649 35.27 11.77 18.96
CA PHE A 649 35.76 11.10 17.75
C PHE A 649 37.29 11.11 17.65
N LEU A 650 37.83 10.04 17.04
CA LEU A 650 39.05 10.04 16.23
C LEU A 650 38.75 9.33 14.89
#